data_AF-A0A6C0UI32-F1
#
_entry.id   AF-A0A6C0UI32-F1
#
_cell.length_a   1.000
_cell.length_b   1.000
_cell.length_c   1.000
_cell.angle_alpha   90.00
_cell.angle_beta   90.00
_cell.angle_gamma   90.00
#
_symmetry.space_group_name_H-M   'P 1'
#
loop_
_entity.id
_entity.type
_entity.pdbx_description
1 polymer ?
#
loop_
_entity_poly.entity_id
_entity_poly.type
_entity_poly.pdbx_seq_one_letter_code
_entity_poly.pdbx_strand_id
1 'polypeptide(L)'
;MSSVDKQLEELKAEITNELPSDISVSDVKYEGPELVVYTRDPKKFAQNGDLIRKLASKLRKRITVRPDPDVLSPPREAEERVLSVIPEEAGVTDLDFHEDTGEVVIEASKPGMVIGRHGSTLREITKEVGWTPEVVRTPPIESSTVSNVRNFLKQERDERRQILERVGRQIHREQLSDDEWVRISTLGCCREVGRASFILSTPETRILIDCGDKPGSDDVPYLQVPEALGSGANSLDAVILTHAHLDHSALIPLLFKYGYDGPIYTTEPTRDLMGLLTLDYLDVAAKEGRTPPYESEMVREAIKHCIPLEYGDVTDIAPDVKLTFHNAGHILGSAVSHFHIGDGLYNVAFSGDIHYEDTRLFNGAVNDFPRVETLVLESTYGGRNDYQTDQADSEEKLIEVINETYDRGGKVLIPAFAVGRSQEIMLVLEEAMRSGKIPSMPVHLDGMIWEATAIHTTYPEYLRDDLRDRIFHEDENPFLADEFNHIDGGEDERQDVADDGPAIILSTSGMVTGGPIMSWLRHIGPDPKSRLVFVGYQAQGTLGRRIQNGWDEIPVNDRDNVGRSNTLQLKMDVETVDGFSGHADRAGLENFVKTMNPRPEKVLCVHGDERSVQDLSSALYHNYNMRTFAPKNLETFRFR
;
A
#
# COMPACT_ATOMS: atom_id res chain seq x y z
N MET A 1 33.72 -18.51 10.48
CA MET A 1 32.47 -18.09 11.13
C MET A 1 32.47 -16.59 11.23
N SER A 2 31.51 -15.94 10.60
CA SER A 2 31.15 -14.55 10.86
C SER A 2 30.69 -14.37 12.31
N SER A 3 30.58 -13.13 12.82
CA SER A 3 29.98 -12.89 14.14
C SER A 3 28.55 -13.44 14.20
N VAL A 4 27.76 -13.22 13.15
CA VAL A 4 26.38 -13.72 13.04
C VAL A 4 26.31 -15.25 13.12
N ASP A 5 27.24 -15.98 12.48
CA ASP A 5 27.26 -17.46 12.59
C ASP A 5 27.50 -17.91 14.05
N LYS A 6 28.33 -17.19 14.81
CA LYS A 6 28.54 -17.50 16.23
C LYS A 6 27.29 -17.22 17.06
N GLN A 7 26.62 -16.10 16.81
CA GLN A 7 25.35 -15.76 17.45
C GLN A 7 24.28 -16.81 17.18
N LEU A 8 24.18 -17.33 15.94
CA LEU A 8 23.24 -18.39 15.60
C LEU A 8 23.54 -19.71 16.33
N GLU A 9 24.82 -20.09 16.46
CA GLU A 9 25.21 -21.27 17.25
C GLU A 9 24.90 -21.11 18.74
N GLU A 10 25.13 -19.92 19.30
CA GLU A 10 24.77 -19.60 20.69
C GLU A 10 23.25 -19.64 20.90
N LEU A 11 22.47 -19.04 19.99
CA LEU A 11 21.01 -19.10 20.01
C LEU A 11 20.49 -20.53 19.89
N LYS A 12 21.07 -21.33 19.00
CA LYS A 12 20.73 -22.75 18.86
C LYS A 12 20.97 -23.52 20.16
N ALA A 13 22.11 -23.29 20.81
CA ALA A 13 22.41 -23.91 22.10
C ALA A 13 21.43 -23.45 23.19
N GLU A 14 21.10 -22.16 23.26
CA GLU A 14 20.14 -21.63 24.22
C GLU A 14 18.73 -22.19 24.02
N ILE A 15 18.24 -22.20 22.77
CA ILE A 15 16.92 -22.77 22.43
C ILE A 15 16.89 -24.25 22.80
N THR A 16 17.94 -25.01 22.46
CA THR A 16 18.01 -26.45 22.78
C THR A 16 17.95 -26.71 24.29
N ASN A 17 18.55 -25.84 25.11
CA ASN A 17 18.51 -25.98 26.57
C ASN A 17 17.15 -25.66 27.20
N GLU A 18 16.34 -24.82 26.54
CA GLU A 18 14.99 -24.45 27.01
C GLU A 18 13.92 -25.45 26.56
N LEU A 19 14.21 -26.25 25.53
CA LEU A 19 13.29 -27.23 25.00
C LEU A 19 13.28 -28.52 25.84
N PRO A 20 12.14 -29.20 25.94
CA PRO A 20 12.06 -30.57 26.46
C PRO A 20 13.04 -31.51 25.75
N SER A 21 13.61 -32.48 26.48
CA SER A 21 14.64 -33.39 25.97
C SER A 21 14.18 -34.28 24.80
N ASP A 22 12.88 -34.37 24.55
CA ASP A 22 12.26 -35.13 23.47
C ASP A 22 11.97 -34.29 22.20
N ILE A 23 12.34 -33.01 22.19
CA ILE A 23 12.25 -32.10 21.03
C ILE A 23 13.67 -31.74 20.58
N SER A 24 13.98 -31.98 19.31
CA SER A 24 15.27 -31.65 18.72
C SER A 24 15.22 -30.40 17.83
N VAL A 25 16.30 -29.60 17.84
CA VAL A 25 16.52 -28.47 16.93
C VAL A 25 17.57 -28.88 15.91
N SER A 26 17.21 -28.93 14.64
CA SER A 26 18.15 -29.27 13.58
C SER A 26 18.97 -28.06 13.14
N ASP A 27 18.32 -26.90 12.98
CA ASP A 27 18.98 -25.67 12.55
C ASP A 27 18.30 -24.40 13.09
N VAL A 28 19.03 -23.29 13.10
CA VAL A 28 18.52 -21.97 13.47
C VAL A 28 19.08 -20.95 12.48
N LYS A 29 18.19 -20.18 11.83
CA LYS A 29 18.55 -19.20 10.81
C LYS A 29 17.84 -17.88 11.03
N TYR A 30 18.44 -16.81 10.53
CA TYR A 30 17.72 -15.57 10.30
C TYR A 30 17.17 -15.56 8.89
N GLU A 31 15.87 -15.33 8.73
CA GLU A 31 15.22 -15.16 7.42
C GLU A 31 14.40 -13.86 7.45
N GLY A 32 14.93 -12.83 6.79
CA GLY A 32 14.43 -11.47 6.93
C GLY A 32 14.52 -11.01 8.40
N PRO A 33 13.47 -10.39 8.96
CA PRO A 33 13.45 -9.97 10.35
C PRO A 33 13.25 -11.11 11.36
N GLU A 34 12.99 -12.35 10.91
CA GLU A 34 12.59 -13.46 11.79
C GLU A 34 13.75 -14.38 12.17
N LEU A 35 13.65 -14.97 13.37
CA LEU A 35 14.45 -16.12 13.78
C LEU A 35 13.67 -17.41 13.49
N VAL A 36 14.12 -18.17 12.50
CA VAL A 36 13.50 -19.44 12.09
C VAL A 36 14.22 -20.60 12.77
N VAL A 37 13.44 -21.43 13.48
CA VAL A 37 13.91 -22.63 14.18
C VAL A 37 13.43 -23.86 13.44
N TYR A 38 14.36 -24.62 12.88
CA TYR A 38 14.06 -25.88 12.21
C TYR A 38 14.09 -27.05 13.20
N THR A 39 13.07 -27.90 13.15
CA THR A 39 12.92 -29.05 14.06
C THR A 39 12.53 -30.32 13.32
N ARG A 40 13.10 -31.45 13.75
CA ARG A 40 12.68 -32.79 13.29
C ARG A 40 11.42 -33.29 14.00
N ASP A 41 10.94 -32.56 15.00
CA ASP A 41 9.81 -32.93 15.84
C ASP A 41 8.67 -31.88 15.77
N PRO A 42 8.24 -31.42 14.57
CA PRO A 42 7.27 -30.32 14.45
C PRO A 42 5.94 -30.62 15.15
N LYS A 43 5.50 -31.88 15.10
CA LYS A 43 4.27 -32.36 15.75
C LYS A 43 4.33 -32.24 17.28
N LYS A 44 5.50 -32.46 17.89
CA LYS A 44 5.68 -32.33 19.35
C LYS A 44 5.74 -30.86 19.74
N PHE A 45 6.36 -30.03 18.90
CA PHE A 45 6.38 -28.59 19.08
C PHE A 45 4.96 -28.02 19.11
N ALA A 46 4.10 -28.42 18.15
CA ALA A 46 2.71 -28.00 18.05
C ALA A 46 1.83 -28.45 19.23
N GLN A 47 2.15 -29.59 19.86
CA GLN A 47 1.42 -30.08 21.05
C GLN A 47 1.59 -29.19 22.29
N ASN A 48 2.69 -28.42 22.36
CA ASN A 48 2.99 -27.55 23.49
C ASN A 48 3.02 -26.09 23.05
N GLY A 49 1.83 -25.53 22.83
CA GLY A 49 1.64 -24.17 22.29
C GLY A 49 2.24 -23.03 23.14
N ASP A 50 2.66 -23.28 24.37
CA ASP A 50 3.33 -22.28 25.20
C ASP A 50 4.85 -22.20 24.96
N LEU A 51 5.47 -23.18 24.28
CA LEU A 51 6.92 -23.19 24.03
C LEU A 51 7.35 -21.99 23.17
N ILE A 52 6.67 -21.74 22.06
CA ILE A 52 6.99 -20.63 21.15
C ILE A 52 6.92 -19.29 21.91
N ARG A 53 5.84 -19.08 22.67
CA ARG A 53 5.66 -17.87 23.48
C ARG A 53 6.77 -17.68 24.51
N LYS A 54 7.17 -18.77 25.20
CA LYS A 54 8.27 -18.73 26.19
C LYS A 54 9.61 -18.39 25.53
N LEU A 55 9.93 -19.04 24.41
CA LEU A 55 11.15 -18.78 23.65
C LEU A 55 11.19 -17.33 23.14
N ALA A 56 10.11 -16.87 22.50
CA ALA A 56 10.02 -15.51 21.98
C ALA A 56 10.17 -14.46 23.09
N SER A 57 9.50 -14.67 24.24
CA SER A 57 9.63 -13.78 25.40
C SER A 57 11.04 -13.77 26.00
N LYS A 58 11.73 -14.91 26.02
CA LYS A 58 13.07 -15.03 26.59
C LYS A 58 14.12 -14.40 25.68
N LEU A 59 14.05 -14.70 24.39
CA LEU A 59 15.00 -14.22 23.38
C LEU A 59 14.70 -12.79 22.89
N ARG A 60 13.50 -12.27 23.19
CA ARG A 60 12.99 -10.97 22.72
C ARG A 60 13.08 -10.82 21.20
N LYS A 61 12.79 -11.92 20.49
CA LYS A 61 12.81 -12.03 19.03
C LYS A 61 11.52 -12.67 18.55
N ARG A 62 11.09 -12.34 17.32
CA ARG A 62 10.02 -13.06 16.62
C ARG A 62 10.57 -14.42 16.20
N ILE A 63 9.90 -15.49 16.61
CA ILE A 63 10.36 -16.87 16.37
C ILE A 63 9.30 -17.62 15.58
N THR A 64 9.72 -18.18 14.46
CA THR A 64 8.92 -19.05 13.61
C THR A 64 9.52 -20.45 13.67
N VAL A 65 8.68 -21.47 13.84
CA VAL A 65 9.12 -22.86 13.92
C VAL A 65 8.72 -23.56 12.63
N ARG A 66 9.69 -24.19 11.96
CA ARG A 66 9.46 -24.94 10.73
C ARG A 66 9.92 -26.39 10.88
N PRO A 67 9.25 -27.32 10.20
CA PRO A 67 9.73 -28.68 10.11
C PRO A 67 11.05 -28.72 9.32
N ASP A 68 11.93 -29.63 9.71
CA ASP A 68 13.07 -30.02 8.88
C ASP A 68 12.54 -30.69 7.61
N PRO A 69 12.95 -30.28 6.39
CA PRO A 69 12.46 -30.87 5.15
C PRO A 69 12.59 -32.40 5.10
N ASP A 70 13.62 -32.96 5.77
CA ASP A 70 13.86 -34.41 5.84
C ASP A 70 12.76 -35.21 6.58
N VAL A 71 11.89 -34.55 7.35
CA VAL A 71 10.85 -35.22 8.16
C VAL A 71 9.42 -34.98 7.67
N LEU A 72 9.25 -34.28 6.55
CA LEU A 72 7.95 -33.99 5.97
C LEU A 72 7.30 -35.25 5.38
N SER A 73 6.00 -35.39 5.57
CA SER A 73 5.23 -36.40 4.83
C SER A 73 5.07 -35.96 3.37
N PRO A 74 4.99 -36.90 2.41
CA PRO A 74 4.73 -36.55 1.01
C PRO A 74 3.46 -35.67 0.88
N PRO A 75 3.44 -34.63 0.02
CA PRO A 75 2.31 -33.73 -0.15
C PRO A 75 0.97 -34.45 -0.33
N ARG A 76 0.95 -35.48 -1.17
CA ARG A 76 -0.26 -36.26 -1.45
C ARG A 76 -0.85 -36.96 -0.22
N GLU A 77 -0.02 -37.40 0.72
CA GLU A 77 -0.49 -37.99 1.98
C GLU A 77 -0.91 -36.92 3.00
N ALA A 78 -0.29 -35.75 2.94
CA ALA A 78 -0.63 -34.61 3.78
C ALA A 78 -1.96 -33.98 3.36
N GLU A 79 -2.24 -33.88 2.06
CA GLU A 79 -3.43 -33.27 1.47
C GLU A 79 -4.73 -33.85 2.04
N GLU A 80 -4.89 -35.18 1.97
CA GLU A 80 -6.09 -35.86 2.51
C GLU A 80 -6.28 -35.61 4.02
N ARG A 81 -5.18 -35.52 4.77
CA ARG A 81 -5.20 -35.27 6.21
C ARG A 81 -5.52 -33.81 6.54
N VAL A 82 -4.93 -32.87 5.81
CA VAL A 82 -5.24 -31.43 5.95
C VAL A 82 -6.73 -31.21 5.74
N LEU A 83 -7.28 -31.74 4.63
CA LEU A 83 -8.71 -31.62 4.33
C LEU A 83 -9.59 -32.31 5.39
N SER A 84 -9.13 -33.40 6.00
CA SER A 84 -9.90 -34.08 7.06
C SER A 84 -9.99 -33.30 8.38
N VAL A 85 -9.06 -32.38 8.63
CA VAL A 85 -9.03 -31.53 9.84
C VAL A 85 -9.89 -30.26 9.63
N ILE A 86 -9.97 -29.77 8.40
CA ILE A 86 -10.67 -28.54 8.07
C ILE A 86 -12.17 -28.83 7.86
N PRO A 87 -13.09 -28.04 8.46
CA PRO A 87 -14.52 -28.19 8.20
C PRO A 87 -14.84 -27.97 6.71
N GLU A 88 -15.72 -28.78 6.11
CA GLU A 88 -16.13 -28.63 4.70
C GLU A 88 -16.69 -27.22 4.41
N GLU A 89 -17.35 -26.60 5.40
CA GLU A 89 -17.90 -25.26 5.31
C GLU A 89 -16.84 -24.15 5.19
N ALA A 90 -15.57 -24.46 5.46
CA ALA A 90 -14.45 -23.55 5.19
C ALA A 90 -14.29 -23.26 3.69
N GLY A 91 -14.77 -24.17 2.82
CA GLY A 91 -14.69 -24.05 1.37
C GLY A 91 -13.25 -23.88 0.90
N VAL A 92 -12.41 -24.88 1.19
CA VAL A 92 -11.03 -24.95 0.69
C VAL A 92 -11.07 -25.11 -0.83
N THR A 93 -10.43 -24.19 -1.54
CA THR A 93 -10.37 -24.19 -3.01
C THR A 93 -9.07 -24.73 -3.56
N ASP A 94 -7.96 -24.52 -2.83
CA ASP A 94 -6.65 -25.02 -3.24
C ASP A 94 -5.75 -25.36 -2.03
N LEU A 95 -4.81 -26.28 -2.25
CA LEU A 95 -3.77 -26.67 -1.31
C LEU A 95 -2.43 -26.73 -2.02
N ASP A 96 -1.50 -25.88 -1.60
CA ASP A 96 -0.18 -25.81 -2.21
C ASP A 96 0.92 -26.18 -1.20
N PHE A 97 1.62 -27.27 -1.49
CA PHE A 97 2.65 -27.82 -0.62
C PHE A 97 4.05 -27.35 -1.04
N HIS A 98 4.81 -26.97 -0.03
CA HIS A 98 6.06 -26.26 -0.19
C HIS A 98 7.20 -27.01 0.53
N GLU A 99 7.67 -28.10 -0.08
CA GLU A 99 8.61 -29.07 0.53
C GLU A 99 9.88 -28.41 1.12
N ASP A 100 10.43 -27.37 0.47
CA ASP A 100 11.70 -26.74 0.89
C ASP A 100 11.62 -25.94 2.20
N THR A 101 10.42 -25.50 2.60
CA THR A 101 10.16 -24.83 3.89
C THR A 101 9.26 -25.64 4.81
N GLY A 102 8.61 -26.67 4.27
CA GLY A 102 7.60 -27.46 4.95
C GLY A 102 6.35 -26.69 5.32
N GLU A 103 5.94 -25.76 4.46
CA GLU A 103 4.67 -25.03 4.59
C GLU A 103 3.59 -25.62 3.68
N VAL A 104 2.33 -25.44 4.07
CA VAL A 104 1.18 -25.72 3.21
C VAL A 104 0.32 -24.47 3.15
N VAL A 105 0.18 -23.90 1.96
CA VAL A 105 -0.69 -22.75 1.72
C VAL A 105 -2.09 -23.28 1.46
N ILE A 106 -3.05 -22.82 2.25
CA ILE A 106 -4.44 -23.28 2.25
C ILE A 106 -5.32 -22.12 1.78
N GLU A 107 -5.82 -22.21 0.54
CA GLU A 107 -6.79 -21.25 0.01
C GLU A 107 -8.20 -21.68 0.39
N ALA A 108 -8.91 -20.80 1.11
CA ALA A 108 -10.27 -21.08 1.54
C ALA A 108 -11.16 -19.84 1.48
N SER A 109 -12.44 -20.06 1.15
CA SER A 109 -13.47 -19.01 1.16
C SER A 109 -13.67 -18.40 2.55
N LYS A 110 -13.52 -19.22 3.61
CA LYS A 110 -13.68 -18.83 5.02
C LYS A 110 -12.44 -19.19 5.84
N PRO A 111 -11.32 -18.42 5.71
CA PRO A 111 -10.06 -18.66 6.40
C PRO A 111 -10.18 -18.82 7.92
N GLY A 112 -11.07 -18.06 8.56
CA GLY A 112 -11.27 -18.13 10.02
C GLY A 112 -11.65 -19.53 10.52
N MET A 113 -12.31 -20.36 9.69
CA MET A 113 -12.61 -21.75 10.02
C MET A 113 -11.41 -22.68 9.86
N VAL A 114 -10.54 -22.41 8.89
CA VAL A 114 -9.24 -23.08 8.73
C VAL A 114 -8.29 -22.74 9.88
N ILE A 115 -8.33 -21.49 10.36
CA ILE A 115 -7.50 -21.04 11.48
C ILE A 115 -7.99 -21.65 12.80
N GLY A 116 -9.31 -21.61 13.00
CA GLY A 116 -9.95 -22.04 14.25
C GLY A 116 -9.74 -21.05 15.40
N ARG A 117 -10.52 -21.20 16.49
CA ARG A 117 -10.42 -20.30 17.65
C ARG A 117 -9.01 -20.37 18.24
N HIS A 118 -8.32 -19.22 18.33
CA HIS A 118 -6.93 -19.13 18.80
C HIS A 118 -5.96 -20.06 18.05
N GLY A 119 -6.13 -20.22 16.73
CA GLY A 119 -5.26 -21.07 15.91
C GLY A 119 -5.31 -22.55 16.29
N SER A 120 -6.45 -23.04 16.81
CA SER A 120 -6.60 -24.44 17.23
C SER A 120 -6.52 -25.39 16.04
N THR A 121 -7.24 -25.09 14.97
CA THR A 121 -7.26 -25.90 13.74
C THR A 121 -5.89 -25.90 13.06
N LEU A 122 -5.20 -24.75 12.97
CA LEU A 122 -3.81 -24.71 12.45
C LEU A 122 -2.87 -25.64 13.23
N ARG A 123 -2.93 -25.58 14.56
CA ARG A 123 -2.12 -26.46 15.42
C ARG A 123 -2.48 -27.92 15.23
N GLU A 124 -3.74 -28.23 14.98
CA GLU A 124 -4.19 -29.58 14.70
C GLU A 124 -3.68 -30.08 13.33
N ILE A 125 -3.71 -29.22 12.30
CA ILE A 125 -3.08 -29.50 11.00
C ILE A 125 -1.59 -29.80 11.19
N THR A 126 -0.83 -28.92 11.85
CA THR A 126 0.60 -29.15 12.11
C THR A 126 0.84 -30.42 12.92
N LYS A 127 -0.02 -30.73 13.90
CA LYS A 127 0.09 -31.96 14.69
C LYS A 127 -0.15 -33.21 13.84
N GLU A 128 -1.10 -33.18 12.92
CA GLU A 128 -1.44 -34.34 12.08
C GLU A 128 -0.44 -34.57 10.95
N VAL A 129 -0.05 -33.51 10.24
CA VAL A 129 0.78 -33.62 9.02
C VAL A 129 2.22 -33.18 9.22
N GLY A 130 2.53 -32.36 10.23
CA GLY A 130 3.88 -31.84 10.48
C GLY A 130 4.23 -30.59 9.66
N TRP A 131 3.45 -30.31 8.61
CA TRP A 131 3.53 -29.10 7.80
C TRP A 131 3.07 -27.87 8.57
N THR A 132 3.67 -26.72 8.28
CA THR A 132 3.26 -25.42 8.82
C THR A 132 2.15 -24.83 7.93
N PRO A 133 0.89 -24.73 8.40
CA PRO A 133 -0.20 -24.21 7.59
C PRO A 133 -0.16 -22.69 7.52
N GLU A 134 -0.19 -22.17 6.31
CA GLU A 134 -0.41 -20.76 5.99
C GLU A 134 -1.79 -20.64 5.34
N VAL A 135 -2.65 -19.77 5.86
CA VAL A 135 -4.03 -19.67 5.36
C VAL A 135 -4.21 -18.38 4.58
N VAL A 136 -4.71 -18.53 3.37
CA VAL A 136 -5.03 -17.42 2.47
C VAL A 136 -6.50 -17.52 2.05
N ARG A 137 -7.08 -16.36 1.75
CA ARG A 137 -8.48 -16.26 1.33
C ARG A 137 -8.62 -16.54 -0.16
N THR A 138 -9.67 -17.28 -0.53
CA THR A 138 -10.21 -17.27 -1.89
C THR A 138 -10.99 -15.96 -2.10
N PRO A 139 -10.52 -15.03 -2.94
CA PRO A 139 -11.18 -13.73 -3.10
C PRO A 139 -12.51 -13.89 -3.86
N PRO A 140 -13.54 -13.08 -3.56
CA PRO A 140 -14.81 -13.08 -4.32
C PRO A 140 -14.64 -12.67 -5.78
N ILE A 141 -13.70 -11.75 -6.05
CA ILE A 141 -13.30 -11.34 -7.40
C ILE A 141 -11.87 -11.82 -7.59
N GLU A 142 -11.63 -12.65 -8.61
CA GLU A 142 -10.27 -13.06 -8.96
C GLU A 142 -9.46 -11.83 -9.42
N SER A 143 -8.38 -11.54 -8.70
CA SER A 143 -7.39 -10.56 -9.13
C SER A 143 -6.29 -11.25 -9.92
N SER A 144 -6.11 -10.82 -11.16
CA SER A 144 -5.01 -11.31 -12.00
C SER A 144 -3.65 -10.89 -11.42
N THR A 145 -3.58 -9.69 -10.82
CA THR A 145 -2.38 -9.16 -10.16
C THR A 145 -1.96 -10.01 -8.98
N VAL A 146 -2.86 -10.25 -8.02
CA VAL A 146 -2.57 -11.06 -6.82
C VAL A 146 -2.11 -12.45 -7.25
N SER A 147 -2.84 -13.07 -8.19
CA SER A 147 -2.52 -14.40 -8.71
C SER A 147 -1.13 -14.43 -9.35
N ASN A 148 -0.80 -13.42 -10.16
CA ASN A 148 0.51 -13.30 -10.81
C ASN A 148 1.63 -13.07 -9.78
N VAL A 149 1.42 -12.22 -8.78
CA VAL A 149 2.39 -11.98 -7.71
C VAL A 149 2.64 -13.25 -6.91
N ARG A 150 1.58 -13.93 -6.46
CA ARG A 150 1.69 -15.20 -5.72
C ARG A 150 2.43 -16.26 -6.53
N ASN A 151 2.03 -16.47 -7.79
CA ASN A 151 2.67 -17.44 -8.67
C ASN A 151 4.15 -17.10 -8.94
N PHE A 152 4.47 -15.81 -9.12
CA PHE A 152 5.85 -15.36 -9.30
C PHE A 152 6.69 -15.61 -8.04
N LEU A 153 6.20 -15.23 -6.86
CA LEU A 153 6.90 -15.47 -5.59
C LEU A 153 7.08 -16.97 -5.30
N LYS A 154 6.12 -17.80 -5.71
CA LYS A 154 6.22 -19.26 -5.66
C LYS A 154 7.33 -19.79 -6.56
N GLN A 155 7.47 -19.26 -7.78
CA GLN A 155 8.51 -19.66 -8.72
C GLN A 155 9.91 -19.21 -8.25
N GLU A 156 10.02 -18.02 -7.67
CA GLU A 156 11.29 -17.42 -7.22
C GLU A 156 11.66 -17.74 -5.76
N ARG A 157 11.04 -18.77 -5.19
CA ARG A 157 11.10 -19.05 -3.75
C ARG A 157 12.51 -19.34 -3.23
N ASP A 158 13.30 -20.10 -3.98
CA ASP A 158 14.68 -20.43 -3.60
C ASP A 158 15.57 -19.18 -3.57
N GLU A 159 15.43 -18.31 -4.55
CA GLU A 159 16.17 -17.04 -4.60
C GLU A 159 15.69 -16.10 -3.49
N ARG A 160 14.36 -15.98 -3.30
CA ARG A 160 13.77 -15.21 -2.21
C ARG A 160 14.27 -15.68 -0.84
N ARG A 161 14.42 -16.98 -0.62
CA ARG A 161 15.00 -17.52 0.62
C ARG A 161 16.44 -17.04 0.82
N GLN A 162 17.26 -17.06 -0.22
CA GLN A 162 18.64 -16.56 -0.14
C GLN A 162 18.69 -15.06 0.15
N ILE A 163 17.78 -14.28 -0.45
CA ILE A 163 17.61 -12.85 -0.16
C ILE A 163 17.24 -12.66 1.32
N LEU A 164 16.24 -13.39 1.83
CA LEU A 164 15.82 -13.32 3.23
C LEU A 164 16.96 -13.71 4.18
N GLU A 165 17.72 -14.77 3.90
CA GLU A 165 18.87 -15.16 4.73
C GLU A 165 19.95 -14.06 4.76
N ARG A 166 20.24 -13.42 3.62
CA ARG A 166 21.19 -12.30 3.53
C ARG A 166 20.68 -11.08 4.32
N VAL A 167 19.41 -10.72 4.14
CA VAL A 167 18.77 -9.62 4.86
C VAL A 167 18.80 -9.88 6.37
N GLY A 168 18.44 -11.08 6.82
CA GLY A 168 18.44 -11.43 8.24
C GLY A 168 19.83 -11.37 8.87
N ARG A 169 20.87 -11.76 8.13
CA ARG A 169 22.27 -11.57 8.55
C ARG A 169 22.68 -10.10 8.63
N GLN A 170 22.17 -9.24 7.75
CA GLN A 170 22.45 -7.80 7.76
C GLN A 170 21.76 -7.09 8.93
N ILE A 171 20.50 -7.42 9.23
CA ILE A 171 19.75 -6.86 10.36
C ILE A 171 20.44 -7.18 11.69
N HIS A 172 20.96 -8.39 11.83
CA HIS A 172 21.52 -8.91 13.08
C HIS A 172 23.05 -8.79 13.19
N ARG A 173 23.69 -7.98 12.34
CA ARG A 173 25.12 -7.69 12.49
C ARG A 173 25.38 -6.89 13.78
N GLU A 174 26.61 -6.96 14.28
CA GLU A 174 27.05 -6.07 15.36
C GLU A 174 27.09 -4.61 14.87
N GLN A 175 26.74 -3.68 15.76
CA GLN A 175 26.89 -2.24 15.50
C GLN A 175 28.38 -1.88 15.37
N LEU A 176 28.71 -1.02 14.40
CA LEU A 176 30.08 -0.70 13.99
C LEU A 176 30.63 0.59 14.60
N SER A 177 29.77 1.46 15.11
CA SER A 177 30.05 2.80 15.61
C SER A 177 29.51 3.00 17.02
N ASP A 178 30.27 3.74 17.83
CA ASP A 178 29.86 4.19 19.17
C ASP A 178 29.19 5.58 19.13
N ASP A 179 29.13 6.23 17.96
CA ASP A 179 28.46 7.52 17.81
C ASP A 179 26.94 7.37 17.91
N GLU A 180 26.24 8.42 18.33
CA GLU A 180 24.77 8.47 18.35
C GLU A 180 24.28 9.75 17.67
N TRP A 181 23.61 9.61 16.52
CA TRP A 181 22.89 10.71 15.89
C TRP A 181 21.76 10.18 15.01
N VAL A 182 20.76 11.02 14.78
CA VAL A 182 19.66 10.73 13.86
C VAL A 182 19.46 11.93 12.95
N ARG A 183 19.40 11.68 11.63
CA ARG A 183 19.12 12.72 10.64
C ARG A 183 18.11 12.27 9.59
N ILE A 184 17.36 13.22 9.06
CA ILE A 184 16.50 13.05 7.89
C ILE A 184 16.99 13.97 6.78
N SER A 185 17.27 13.41 5.60
CA SER A 185 17.58 14.14 4.38
C SER A 185 16.40 14.06 3.42
N THR A 186 16.05 15.19 2.79
CA THR A 186 14.89 15.31 1.91
C THR A 186 15.32 15.21 0.45
N LEU A 187 14.79 14.23 -0.31
CA LEU A 187 15.18 14.01 -1.71
C LEU A 187 14.11 14.41 -2.72
N GLY A 188 12.88 14.64 -2.26
CA GLY A 188 11.75 15.12 -3.05
C GLY A 188 10.57 15.45 -2.12
N CYS A 189 9.45 15.94 -2.68
CA CYS A 189 8.19 16.13 -1.94
C CYS A 189 8.23 17.22 -0.84
N CYS A 190 9.28 18.03 -0.75
CA CYS A 190 9.33 19.16 0.18
C CYS A 190 8.95 20.46 -0.54
N ARG A 191 7.79 21.03 -0.17
CA ARG A 191 7.13 22.20 -0.83
C ARG A 191 6.62 21.90 -2.24
N GLU A 192 6.29 20.65 -2.50
CA GLU A 192 5.61 20.17 -3.68
C GLU A 192 4.80 18.91 -3.35
N VAL A 193 3.88 18.54 -4.24
CA VAL A 193 3.23 17.23 -4.28
C VAL A 193 3.91 16.41 -5.37
N GLY A 194 4.13 15.11 -5.12
CA GLY A 194 4.86 14.24 -6.02
C GLY A 194 6.29 13.93 -5.60
N ARG A 195 6.84 12.84 -6.17
CA ARG A 195 8.21 12.34 -6.01
C ARG A 195 8.67 12.22 -4.55
N ALA A 196 7.81 11.68 -3.68
CA ALA A 196 8.12 11.43 -2.29
C ALA A 196 9.36 10.56 -2.15
N SER A 197 10.34 11.07 -1.40
CA SER A 197 11.57 10.34 -1.11
C SER A 197 12.39 11.03 0.00
N PHE A 198 12.73 10.24 1.01
CA PHE A 198 13.45 10.70 2.20
C PHE A 198 14.50 9.68 2.64
N ILE A 199 15.61 10.14 3.21
CA ILE A 199 16.60 9.27 3.86
C ILE A 199 16.54 9.49 5.35
N LEU A 200 16.16 8.47 6.11
CA LEU A 200 16.41 8.39 7.54
C LEU A 200 17.77 7.72 7.75
N SER A 201 18.65 8.34 8.53
CA SER A 201 19.95 7.73 8.79
C SER A 201 20.47 7.94 10.21
N THR A 202 21.27 6.96 10.60
CA THR A 202 22.07 6.89 11.83
C THR A 202 23.54 6.62 11.43
N PRO A 203 24.49 6.55 12.37
CA PRO A 203 25.85 6.10 12.08
C PRO A 203 25.90 4.71 11.42
N GLU A 204 24.95 3.83 11.78
CA GLU A 204 24.91 2.43 11.36
C GLU A 204 24.08 2.19 10.11
N THR A 205 22.99 2.94 9.95
CA THR A 205 21.86 2.54 9.11
C THR A 205 21.43 3.68 8.19
N ARG A 206 21.11 3.35 6.93
CA ARG A 206 20.45 4.25 5.98
C ARG A 206 19.19 3.61 5.42
N ILE A 207 18.07 4.28 5.61
CA ILE A 207 16.75 3.82 5.19
C ILE A 207 16.16 4.85 4.22
N LEU A 208 15.73 4.38 3.04
CA LEU A 208 14.94 5.17 2.10
C LEU A 208 13.45 5.01 2.44
N ILE A 209 12.74 6.11 2.64
CA ILE A 209 11.28 6.12 2.80
C ILE A 209 10.68 6.75 1.55
N ASP A 210 9.87 5.95 0.84
CA ASP A 210 9.25 6.24 -0.45
C ASP A 210 10.26 6.60 -1.56
N CYS A 211 9.85 6.37 -2.81
CA CYS A 211 10.57 6.76 -4.00
C CYS A 211 9.61 6.80 -5.19
N GLY A 212 8.90 7.91 -5.38
CA GLY A 212 7.90 8.02 -6.43
C GLY A 212 8.18 9.01 -7.55
N ASP A 213 7.19 9.16 -8.43
CA ASP A 213 7.18 10.05 -9.60
C ASP A 213 6.48 11.39 -9.29
N LYS A 214 6.73 12.43 -10.08
CA LYS A 214 6.02 13.70 -9.96
C LYS A 214 4.96 13.84 -11.06
N PRO A 215 3.66 13.78 -10.76
CA PRO A 215 2.62 13.85 -11.77
C PRO A 215 2.73 15.09 -12.67
N GLY A 216 2.81 14.88 -13.98
CA GLY A 216 2.88 15.96 -14.98
C GLY A 216 4.24 16.68 -15.07
N SER A 217 5.31 16.10 -14.53
CA SER A 217 6.67 16.64 -14.59
C SER A 217 7.70 15.54 -14.85
N ASP A 218 8.83 15.87 -15.48
CA ASP A 218 9.97 14.94 -15.67
C ASP A 218 10.95 14.97 -14.47
N ASP A 219 10.59 15.71 -13.42
CA ASP A 219 11.34 15.84 -12.17
C ASP A 219 11.33 14.52 -11.38
N VAL A 220 12.50 13.98 -11.09
CA VAL A 220 12.68 12.79 -10.23
C VAL A 220 13.24 13.16 -8.85
N PRO A 221 13.16 12.28 -7.83
CA PRO A 221 13.89 12.45 -6.58
C PRO A 221 15.40 12.55 -6.81
N TYR A 222 16.10 13.28 -5.95
CA TYR A 222 17.56 13.48 -6.04
C TYR A 222 18.36 12.26 -5.58
N LEU A 223 18.18 11.10 -6.23
CA LEU A 223 18.83 9.83 -5.83
C LEU A 223 20.36 9.82 -6.01
N GLN A 224 20.89 10.71 -6.84
CA GLN A 224 22.33 10.81 -7.13
C GLN A 224 23.17 11.40 -5.99
N VAL A 225 22.54 11.91 -4.92
CA VAL A 225 23.27 12.51 -3.80
C VAL A 225 23.99 11.46 -2.96
N PRO A 226 25.10 11.79 -2.29
CA PRO A 226 25.85 10.85 -1.46
C PRO A 226 25.03 10.19 -0.34
N GLU A 227 24.01 10.88 0.17
CA GLU A 227 23.08 10.37 1.20
C GLU A 227 22.18 9.23 0.69
N ALA A 228 22.01 9.10 -0.63
CA ALA A 228 21.20 8.08 -1.30
C ALA A 228 22.09 7.16 -2.16
N LEU A 229 21.78 6.99 -3.45
CA LEU A 229 22.53 6.09 -4.34
C LEU A 229 23.90 6.65 -4.78
N GLY A 230 24.21 7.92 -4.49
CA GLY A 230 25.50 8.53 -4.85
C GLY A 230 26.71 7.87 -4.17
N SER A 231 26.50 7.19 -3.03
CA SER A 231 27.53 6.37 -2.36
C SER A 231 27.52 4.90 -2.79
N GLY A 232 26.70 4.55 -3.78
CA GLY A 232 26.43 3.18 -4.24
C GLY A 232 25.15 2.61 -3.63
N ALA A 233 24.47 1.74 -4.36
CA ALA A 233 23.17 1.20 -3.95
C ALA A 233 23.23 0.31 -2.68
N ASN A 234 24.35 -0.38 -2.47
CA ASN A 234 24.64 -1.16 -1.25
C ASN A 234 24.78 -0.30 0.02
N SER A 235 24.70 1.03 -0.10
CA SER A 235 24.73 1.92 1.04
C SER A 235 23.38 1.97 1.77
N LEU A 236 22.27 1.59 1.13
CA LEU A 236 20.93 1.54 1.73
C LEU A 236 20.70 0.19 2.39
N ASP A 237 20.28 0.19 3.65
CA ASP A 237 19.96 -1.02 4.39
C ASP A 237 18.53 -1.51 4.12
N ALA A 238 17.59 -0.59 3.87
CA ALA A 238 16.20 -0.91 3.57
C ALA A 238 15.49 0.21 2.80
N VAL A 239 14.43 -0.17 2.09
CA VAL A 239 13.42 0.74 1.54
C VAL A 239 12.10 0.52 2.28
N ILE A 240 11.42 1.58 2.67
CA ILE A 240 10.07 1.55 3.25
C ILE A 240 9.14 2.21 2.25
N LEU A 241 8.04 1.54 1.93
CA LEU A 241 6.96 2.10 1.12
C LEU A 241 5.71 2.28 1.98
N THR A 242 5.27 3.53 2.11
CA THR A 242 4.10 3.90 2.92
C THR A 242 2.79 3.42 2.30
N HIS A 243 2.63 3.59 0.99
CA HIS A 243 1.44 3.18 0.24
C HIS A 243 1.72 3.13 -1.27
N ALA A 244 0.76 2.60 -2.04
CA ALA A 244 1.01 2.20 -3.42
C ALA A 244 0.99 3.31 -4.47
N HIS A 245 0.53 4.53 -4.18
CA HIS A 245 0.42 5.57 -5.20
C HIS A 245 1.76 5.89 -5.86
N LEU A 246 1.70 6.27 -7.13
CA LEU A 246 2.88 6.39 -8.00
C LEU A 246 3.84 7.50 -7.53
N ASP A 247 3.33 8.54 -6.88
CA ASP A 247 4.15 9.57 -6.25
C ASP A 247 4.91 9.13 -5.00
N HIS A 248 4.65 7.92 -4.51
CA HIS A 248 5.41 7.25 -3.45
C HIS A 248 6.15 6.00 -3.93
N SER A 249 5.64 5.31 -4.96
CA SER A 249 6.11 3.97 -5.33
C SER A 249 6.80 3.88 -6.69
N ALA A 250 6.51 4.80 -7.62
CA ALA A 250 6.80 4.59 -9.04
C ALA A 250 8.27 4.43 -9.38
N LEU A 251 9.21 4.91 -8.57
CA LEU A 251 10.64 4.81 -8.83
C LEU A 251 11.36 3.81 -7.91
N ILE A 252 10.64 3.05 -7.09
CA ILE A 252 11.24 1.94 -6.32
C ILE A 252 11.87 0.88 -7.25
N PRO A 253 11.23 0.43 -8.35
CA PRO A 253 11.86 -0.49 -9.29
C PRO A 253 13.15 0.06 -9.91
N LEU A 254 13.26 1.39 -10.07
CA LEU A 254 14.48 2.03 -10.60
C LEU A 254 15.71 1.77 -9.73
N LEU A 255 15.53 1.55 -8.42
CA LEU A 255 16.63 1.27 -7.49
C LEU A 255 17.37 -0.03 -7.88
N PHE A 256 16.64 -1.07 -8.30
CA PHE A 256 17.21 -2.37 -8.71
C PHE A 256 17.98 -2.25 -10.02
N LYS A 257 17.51 -1.40 -10.94
CA LYS A 257 18.26 -1.05 -12.16
C LYS A 257 19.61 -0.40 -11.84
N TYR A 258 19.70 0.29 -10.71
CA TYR A 258 20.93 0.89 -10.20
C TYR A 258 21.69 0.02 -9.19
N GLY A 259 21.30 -1.25 -9.04
CA GLY A 259 22.04 -2.25 -8.27
C GLY A 259 21.66 -2.33 -6.79
N TYR A 260 20.51 -1.78 -6.38
CA TYR A 260 19.95 -2.07 -5.07
C TYR A 260 19.53 -3.53 -5.00
N ASP A 261 19.81 -4.19 -3.87
CA ASP A 261 19.63 -5.64 -3.68
C ASP A 261 19.17 -5.94 -2.22
N GLY A 262 18.64 -4.92 -1.54
CA GLY A 262 18.14 -4.98 -0.17
C GLY A 262 16.62 -5.16 -0.08
N PRO A 263 16.04 -5.18 1.13
CA PRO A 263 14.62 -5.42 1.36
C PRO A 263 13.75 -4.18 1.14
N ILE A 264 12.53 -4.39 0.65
CA ILE A 264 11.45 -3.40 0.69
C ILE A 264 10.43 -3.82 1.75
N TYR A 265 10.22 -2.98 2.77
CA TYR A 265 9.17 -3.18 3.76
C TYR A 265 7.94 -2.38 3.40
N THR A 266 6.78 -3.03 3.37
CA THR A 266 5.49 -2.41 3.10
C THR A 266 4.36 -3.32 3.58
N THR A 267 3.10 -2.92 3.47
CA THR A 267 1.96 -3.82 3.76
C THR A 267 1.68 -4.73 2.57
N GLU A 268 1.03 -5.87 2.82
CA GLU A 268 0.72 -6.82 1.75
C GLU A 268 -0.15 -6.23 0.60
N PRO A 269 -1.22 -5.48 0.88
CA PRO A 269 -2.00 -4.85 -0.19
C PRO A 269 -1.18 -3.83 -0.98
N THR A 270 -0.28 -3.10 -0.31
CA THR A 270 0.59 -2.12 -0.96
C THR A 270 1.57 -2.78 -1.93
N ARG A 271 2.11 -3.96 -1.62
CA ARG A 271 2.96 -4.74 -2.54
C ARG A 271 2.22 -5.04 -3.84
N ASP A 272 1.01 -5.54 -3.76
CA ASP A 272 0.24 -5.98 -4.93
C ASP A 272 -0.22 -4.78 -5.76
N LEU A 273 -0.71 -3.73 -5.10
CA LEU A 273 -1.08 -2.48 -5.75
C LEU A 273 0.13 -1.79 -6.39
N MET A 274 1.31 -1.81 -5.75
CA MET A 274 2.55 -1.30 -6.35
C MET A 274 2.87 -2.08 -7.63
N GLY A 275 2.77 -3.42 -7.61
CA GLY A 275 2.97 -4.26 -8.79
C GLY A 275 2.03 -3.88 -9.94
N LEU A 276 0.73 -3.74 -9.66
CA LEU A 276 -0.28 -3.30 -10.64
C LEU A 276 0.05 -1.91 -11.22
N LEU A 277 0.22 -0.92 -10.34
CA LEU A 277 0.35 0.48 -10.74
C LEU A 277 1.67 0.76 -11.48
N THR A 278 2.77 0.13 -11.05
CA THR A 278 4.07 0.33 -11.73
C THR A 278 4.10 -0.34 -13.10
N LEU A 279 3.45 -1.50 -13.29
CA LEU A 279 3.31 -2.11 -14.62
C LEU A 279 2.42 -1.26 -15.54
N ASP A 280 1.28 -0.76 -15.04
CA ASP A 280 0.42 0.15 -15.78
C ASP A 280 1.16 1.44 -16.16
N TYR A 281 1.94 2.01 -15.24
CA TYR A 281 2.77 3.18 -15.48
C TYR A 281 3.74 2.99 -16.66
N LEU A 282 4.39 1.81 -16.76
CA LEU A 282 5.28 1.49 -17.88
C LEU A 282 4.51 1.36 -19.21
N ASP A 283 3.35 0.70 -19.19
CA ASP A 283 2.51 0.51 -20.38
C ASP A 283 1.94 1.83 -20.89
N VAL A 284 1.43 2.68 -20.01
CA VAL A 284 0.94 4.02 -20.34
C VAL A 284 2.07 4.88 -20.90
N ALA A 285 3.25 4.90 -20.28
CA ALA A 285 4.40 5.65 -20.79
C ALA A 285 4.77 5.21 -22.22
N ALA A 286 4.83 3.90 -22.49
CA ALA A 286 5.11 3.36 -23.81
C ALA A 286 4.01 3.70 -24.83
N LYS A 287 2.74 3.58 -24.46
CA LYS A 287 1.58 3.95 -25.30
C LYS A 287 1.52 5.44 -25.60
N GLU A 288 2.08 6.29 -24.76
CA GLU A 288 2.19 7.74 -25.00
C GLU A 288 3.47 8.12 -25.77
N GLY A 289 4.33 7.16 -26.10
CA GLY A 289 5.59 7.40 -26.80
C GLY A 289 6.68 8.01 -25.91
N ARG A 290 6.51 7.95 -24.58
CA ARG A 290 7.54 8.28 -23.59
C ARG A 290 8.44 7.06 -23.36
N THR A 291 9.71 7.30 -23.03
CA THR A 291 10.62 6.21 -22.65
C THR A 291 10.37 5.84 -21.19
N PRO A 292 9.94 4.61 -20.87
CA PRO A 292 9.75 4.21 -19.49
C PRO A 292 11.09 4.21 -18.71
N PRO A 293 11.10 4.57 -17.41
CA PRO A 293 12.35 4.72 -16.64
C PRO A 293 13.06 3.38 -16.37
N TYR A 294 12.31 2.29 -16.32
CA TYR A 294 12.80 0.93 -16.09
C TYR A 294 11.95 -0.08 -16.88
N GLU A 295 12.37 -1.34 -16.85
CA GLU A 295 11.68 -2.45 -17.52
C GLU A 295 10.84 -3.25 -16.51
N SER A 296 9.87 -4.04 -16.99
CA SER A 296 9.02 -4.86 -16.13
C SER A 296 9.79 -5.89 -15.29
N GLU A 297 10.99 -6.28 -15.72
CA GLU A 297 11.92 -7.08 -14.93
C GLU A 297 12.25 -6.42 -13.57
N MET A 298 12.41 -5.09 -13.54
CA MET A 298 12.72 -4.38 -12.30
C MET A 298 11.53 -4.35 -11.33
N VAL A 299 10.30 -4.42 -11.86
CA VAL A 299 9.10 -4.56 -11.02
C VAL A 299 9.09 -5.94 -10.37
N ARG A 300 9.46 -6.99 -11.12
CA ARG A 300 9.61 -8.35 -10.59
C ARG A 300 10.68 -8.43 -9.51
N GLU A 301 11.84 -7.81 -9.73
CA GLU A 301 12.89 -7.73 -8.69
C GLU A 301 12.39 -7.00 -7.44
N ALA A 302 11.70 -5.87 -7.59
CA ALA A 302 11.10 -5.17 -6.45
C ALA A 302 10.13 -6.08 -5.66
N ILE A 303 9.22 -6.78 -6.33
CA ILE A 303 8.27 -7.72 -5.71
C ILE A 303 9.01 -8.86 -4.98
N LYS A 304 10.06 -9.41 -5.59
CA LYS A 304 10.89 -10.48 -5.00
C LYS A 304 11.51 -10.04 -3.67
N HIS A 305 11.94 -8.77 -3.60
CA HIS A 305 12.53 -8.13 -2.43
C HIS A 305 11.53 -7.54 -1.42
N CYS A 306 10.22 -7.56 -1.70
CA CYS A 306 9.21 -7.12 -0.76
C CYS A 306 9.04 -8.11 0.41
N ILE A 307 9.19 -7.60 1.63
CA ILE A 307 8.88 -8.26 2.90
C ILE A 307 7.64 -7.57 3.48
N PRO A 308 6.44 -8.14 3.27
CA PRO A 308 5.21 -7.54 3.77
C PRO A 308 5.15 -7.61 5.30
N LEU A 309 4.63 -6.56 5.94
CA LEU A 309 4.41 -6.48 7.38
C LEU A 309 2.95 -6.10 7.67
N GLU A 310 2.37 -6.69 8.72
CA GLU A 310 1.04 -6.34 9.20
C GLU A 310 1.07 -5.07 10.05
N TYR A 311 -0.09 -4.41 10.20
CA TYR A 311 -0.20 -3.28 11.11
C TYR A 311 0.05 -3.70 12.56
N GLY A 312 0.86 -2.91 13.28
CA GLY A 312 1.20 -3.14 14.68
C GLY A 312 2.35 -4.11 14.92
N ASP A 313 2.86 -4.78 13.89
CA ASP A 313 3.99 -5.69 14.01
C ASP A 313 5.32 -4.92 14.16
N VAL A 314 5.92 -5.05 15.35
CA VAL A 314 7.23 -4.46 15.65
C VAL A 314 8.33 -5.33 15.04
N THR A 315 9.05 -4.78 14.07
CA THR A 315 9.98 -5.53 13.21
C THR A 315 11.38 -4.92 13.24
N ASP A 316 12.40 -5.71 13.58
CA ASP A 316 13.80 -5.29 13.43
C ASP A 316 14.15 -5.20 11.94
N ILE A 317 14.50 -4.00 11.46
CA ILE A 317 14.85 -3.77 10.04
C ILE A 317 16.32 -3.40 9.84
N ALA A 318 17.03 -3.10 10.94
CA ALA A 318 18.46 -2.85 11.00
C ALA A 318 18.96 -3.09 12.44
N PRO A 319 20.29 -3.11 12.70
CA PRO A 319 20.84 -3.35 14.04
C PRO A 319 20.40 -2.37 15.13
N ASP A 320 19.95 -1.18 14.73
CA ASP A 320 19.57 -0.07 15.60
C ASP A 320 18.19 0.52 15.25
N VAL A 321 17.41 -0.12 14.36
CA VAL A 321 16.10 0.41 13.95
C VAL A 321 15.03 -0.68 13.92
N LYS A 322 13.92 -0.41 14.61
CA LYS A 322 12.67 -1.16 14.49
C LYS A 322 11.62 -0.33 13.75
N LEU A 323 10.86 -1.00 12.90
CA LEU A 323 9.74 -0.44 12.15
C LEU A 323 8.42 -0.99 12.69
N THR A 324 7.39 -0.16 12.71
CA THR A 324 6.00 -0.58 12.91
C THR A 324 5.12 0.21 11.94
N PHE A 325 4.30 -0.49 11.16
CA PHE A 325 3.28 0.17 10.35
C PHE A 325 1.99 0.31 11.14
N HIS A 326 1.31 1.43 10.96
CA HIS A 326 -0.03 1.66 11.48
C HIS A 326 -0.94 2.16 10.35
N ASN A 327 -2.24 1.90 10.44
CA ASN A 327 -3.18 2.37 9.43
C ASN A 327 -3.10 3.90 9.22
N ALA A 328 -3.03 4.33 7.96
CA ALA A 328 -3.05 5.74 7.56
C ALA A 328 -4.43 6.22 7.07
N GLY A 329 -5.38 5.31 6.84
CA GLY A 329 -6.74 5.67 6.40
C GLY A 329 -6.84 6.26 4.98
N HIS A 330 -5.75 6.25 4.21
CA HIS A 330 -5.66 6.94 2.92
C HIS A 330 -6.12 6.07 1.75
N ILE A 331 -5.45 4.93 1.55
CA ILE A 331 -5.83 3.86 0.60
C ILE A 331 -5.61 2.48 1.22
N LEU A 332 -6.05 1.43 0.52
CA LEU A 332 -5.88 0.04 0.96
C LEU A 332 -4.40 -0.26 1.23
N GLY A 333 -4.09 -0.65 2.48
CA GLY A 333 -2.73 -0.94 2.91
C GLY A 333 -1.88 0.29 3.27
N SER A 334 -2.38 1.51 3.13
CA SER A 334 -1.61 2.73 3.46
C SER A 334 -1.16 2.76 4.92
N ALA A 335 0.08 3.20 5.15
CA ALA A 335 0.72 3.07 6.46
C ALA A 335 1.44 4.33 6.95
N VAL A 336 1.15 4.71 8.20
CA VAL A 336 2.03 5.55 9.01
C VAL A 336 3.21 4.67 9.46
N SER A 337 4.42 5.09 9.11
CA SER A 337 5.65 4.36 9.40
C SER A 337 6.30 4.88 10.69
N HIS A 338 6.27 4.09 11.77
CA HIS A 338 6.90 4.42 13.04
C HIS A 338 8.28 3.75 13.14
N PHE A 339 9.30 4.55 13.38
CA PHE A 339 10.68 4.11 13.55
C PHE A 339 11.13 4.31 14.98
N HIS A 340 11.51 3.21 15.64
CA HIS A 340 12.15 3.20 16.94
C HIS A 340 13.65 3.01 16.78
N ILE A 341 14.45 4.01 17.14
CA ILE A 341 15.89 4.06 16.86
C ILE A 341 16.68 3.90 18.16
N GLY A 342 17.69 3.02 18.13
CA GLY A 342 18.50 2.62 19.29
C GLY A 342 17.66 2.01 20.41
N ASP A 343 18.16 2.06 21.65
CA ASP A 343 17.40 1.69 22.85
C ASP A 343 16.44 2.82 23.28
N GLY A 344 15.62 3.30 22.35
CA GLY A 344 14.79 4.50 22.53
C GLY A 344 15.61 5.79 22.51
N LEU A 345 16.65 5.84 21.68
CA LEU A 345 17.46 7.03 21.43
C LEU A 345 16.59 8.15 20.86
N TYR A 346 15.79 7.83 19.84
CA TYR A 346 14.89 8.75 19.15
C TYR A 346 13.80 7.96 18.41
N ASN A 347 12.62 8.54 18.23
CA ASN A 347 11.53 7.92 17.49
C ASN A 347 10.96 8.93 16.48
N VAL A 348 10.73 8.43 15.27
CA VAL A 348 10.22 9.22 14.15
C VAL A 348 8.99 8.54 13.59
N ALA A 349 7.92 9.29 13.34
CA ALA A 349 6.79 8.82 12.56
C ALA A 349 6.77 9.54 11.20
N PHE A 350 6.65 8.80 10.11
CA PHE A 350 6.32 9.33 8.79
C PHE A 350 4.86 9.03 8.50
N SER A 351 4.05 10.06 8.27
CA SER A 351 2.62 9.88 8.01
C SER A 351 2.35 9.13 6.71
N GLY A 352 3.20 9.32 5.70
CA GLY A 352 2.77 9.13 4.31
C GLY A 352 1.62 10.10 4.02
N ASP A 353 0.71 9.69 3.16
CA ASP A 353 -0.57 10.36 3.00
C ASP A 353 -1.57 9.77 3.98
N ILE A 354 -2.40 10.62 4.60
CA ILE A 354 -3.31 10.19 5.67
C ILE A 354 -4.72 10.74 5.47
N HIS A 355 -5.72 9.98 5.90
CA HIS A 355 -7.05 10.50 6.23
C HIS A 355 -7.32 10.25 7.71
N TYR A 356 -7.55 11.30 8.50
CA TYR A 356 -7.63 11.12 9.96
C TYR A 356 -8.98 10.61 10.44
N GLU A 357 -10.07 10.93 9.74
CA GLU A 357 -11.41 10.45 10.07
C GLU A 357 -11.75 9.17 9.30
N ASP A 358 -12.71 8.39 9.81
CA ASP A 358 -13.19 7.20 9.12
C ASP A 358 -13.89 7.58 7.81
N THR A 359 -13.53 6.90 6.73
CA THR A 359 -14.20 7.01 5.42
C THR A 359 -15.17 5.84 5.23
N ARG A 360 -15.79 5.70 4.05
CA ARG A 360 -16.59 4.51 3.72
C ARG A 360 -15.71 3.26 3.65
N LEU A 361 -14.48 3.40 3.14
CA LEU A 361 -13.55 2.29 2.94
C LEU A 361 -12.66 1.98 4.14
N PHE A 362 -12.18 2.98 4.88
CA PHE A 362 -11.09 2.81 5.84
C PHE A 362 -11.40 3.45 7.19
N ASN A 363 -10.85 2.85 8.24
CA ASN A 363 -10.74 3.52 9.53
C ASN A 363 -9.74 4.69 9.42
N GLY A 364 -9.87 5.69 10.28
CA GLY A 364 -8.98 6.85 10.33
C GLY A 364 -7.53 6.51 10.71
N ALA A 365 -6.63 7.43 10.37
CA ALA A 365 -5.20 7.29 10.65
C ALA A 365 -4.89 7.14 12.14
N VAL A 366 -4.01 6.20 12.49
CA VAL A 366 -3.54 6.01 13.86
C VAL A 366 -2.54 7.09 14.25
N ASN A 367 -2.76 7.72 15.42
CA ASN A 367 -1.85 8.70 16.01
C ASN A 367 -1.50 8.40 17.48
N ASP A 368 -1.73 7.17 17.94
CA ASP A 368 -1.32 6.70 19.26
C ASP A 368 -0.09 5.78 19.12
N PHE A 369 1.04 6.24 19.66
CA PHE A 369 2.33 5.57 19.59
C PHE A 369 2.92 5.42 20.99
N PRO A 370 3.80 4.42 21.23
CA PRO A 370 4.51 4.32 22.50
C PRO A 370 5.40 5.54 22.80
N ARG A 371 6.06 6.08 21.76
CA ARG A 371 6.93 7.26 21.84
C ARG A 371 7.15 7.85 20.45
N VAL A 372 7.09 9.18 20.31
CA VAL A 372 7.41 9.89 19.05
C VAL A 372 7.97 11.27 19.37
N GLU A 373 9.16 11.59 18.86
CA GLU A 373 9.77 12.90 19.03
C GLU A 373 9.63 13.78 17.78
N THR A 374 9.70 13.18 16.59
CA THR A 374 9.52 13.87 15.32
C THR A 374 8.42 13.21 14.50
N LEU A 375 7.52 14.05 13.98
CA LEU A 375 6.55 13.66 12.97
C LEU A 375 6.94 14.29 11.63
N VAL A 376 6.99 13.50 10.56
CA VAL A 376 6.98 13.98 9.17
C VAL A 376 5.55 13.84 8.67
N LEU A 377 4.90 14.96 8.38
CA LEU A 377 3.46 15.05 8.11
C LEU A 377 3.21 15.61 6.71
N GLU A 378 2.31 14.98 5.96
CA GLU A 378 1.82 15.54 4.70
C GLU A 378 1.11 16.90 4.87
N SER A 379 0.89 17.63 3.79
CA SER A 379 0.33 18.98 3.82
C SER A 379 -0.44 19.27 2.55
N THR A 380 -1.08 18.25 1.96
CA THR A 380 -1.77 18.38 0.67
C THR A 380 -2.87 19.44 0.76
N TYR A 381 -3.64 19.40 1.85
CA TYR A 381 -4.64 20.41 2.24
C TYR A 381 -4.14 21.27 3.42
N GLY A 382 -2.86 21.61 3.40
CA GLY A 382 -2.23 22.43 4.44
C GLY A 382 -2.54 23.92 4.36
N GLY A 383 -3.20 24.42 3.31
CA GLY A 383 -3.51 25.84 3.15
C GLY A 383 -4.55 26.35 4.17
N ARG A 384 -4.54 27.65 4.45
CA ARG A 384 -5.42 28.26 5.46
C ARG A 384 -6.93 28.03 5.22
N ASN A 385 -7.34 27.85 3.96
CA ASN A 385 -8.74 27.69 3.56
C ASN A 385 -9.02 26.31 2.95
N ASP A 386 -8.10 25.35 3.11
CA ASP A 386 -8.18 24.03 2.49
C ASP A 386 -9.03 23.10 3.38
N TYR A 387 -10.21 23.58 3.76
CA TYR A 387 -11.23 22.77 4.42
C TYR A 387 -12.07 22.08 3.36
N GLN A 388 -12.44 20.84 3.63
CA GLN A 388 -13.34 20.10 2.75
C GLN A 388 -14.77 20.20 3.27
N THR A 389 -15.72 20.08 2.35
CA THR A 389 -17.12 19.86 2.68
C THR A 389 -17.25 18.54 3.45
N ASP A 390 -18.17 18.50 4.41
CA ASP A 390 -18.50 17.27 5.14
C ASP A 390 -18.89 16.16 4.18
N GLN A 391 -18.44 14.93 4.44
CA GLN A 391 -18.66 13.81 3.53
C GLN A 391 -20.15 13.58 3.22
N ALA A 392 -21.05 13.78 4.20
CA ALA A 392 -22.48 13.60 3.98
C ALA A 392 -23.07 14.66 3.05
N ASP A 393 -22.65 15.92 3.21
CA ASP A 393 -23.07 17.03 2.34
C ASP A 393 -22.52 16.82 0.91
N SER A 394 -21.29 16.31 0.79
CA SER A 394 -20.67 15.96 -0.49
C SER A 394 -21.37 14.80 -1.21
N GLU A 395 -21.80 13.78 -0.47
CA GLU A 395 -22.63 12.69 -1.00
C GLU A 395 -23.98 13.22 -1.51
N GLU A 396 -24.65 14.10 -0.75
CA GLU A 396 -25.90 14.73 -1.20
C GLU A 396 -25.67 15.55 -2.47
N LYS A 397 -24.57 16.31 -2.54
CA LYS A 397 -24.24 17.09 -3.74
C LYS A 397 -23.95 16.21 -4.95
N LEU A 398 -23.22 15.12 -4.77
CA LEU A 398 -22.96 14.17 -5.85
C LEU A 398 -24.26 13.56 -6.38
N ILE A 399 -25.16 13.16 -5.48
CA ILE A 399 -26.49 12.63 -5.81
C ILE A 399 -27.33 13.66 -6.60
N GLU A 400 -27.32 14.93 -6.19
CA GLU A 400 -27.99 16.01 -6.90
C GLU A 400 -27.46 16.15 -8.34
N VAL A 401 -26.13 16.22 -8.49
CA VAL A 401 -25.47 16.34 -9.81
C VAL A 401 -25.78 15.15 -10.71
N ILE A 402 -25.82 13.93 -10.17
CA ILE A 402 -26.15 12.72 -10.91
C ILE A 402 -27.61 12.76 -11.38
N ASN A 403 -28.56 13.04 -10.48
CA ASN A 403 -29.99 13.09 -10.81
C ASN A 403 -30.29 14.15 -11.89
N GLU A 404 -29.73 15.35 -11.74
CA GLU A 404 -29.91 16.40 -12.74
C GLU A 404 -29.34 16.03 -14.11
N THR A 405 -28.19 15.33 -14.14
CA THR A 405 -27.57 14.86 -15.39
C THR A 405 -28.41 13.77 -16.03
N TYR A 406 -28.90 12.84 -15.22
CA TYR A 406 -29.77 11.74 -15.65
C TYR A 406 -31.09 12.25 -16.26
N ASP A 407 -31.75 13.22 -15.60
CA ASP A 407 -33.02 13.80 -16.08
C ASP A 407 -32.89 14.52 -17.43
N ARG A 408 -31.69 15.00 -17.75
CA ARG A 408 -31.36 15.61 -19.06
C ARG A 408 -31.04 14.56 -20.13
N GLY A 409 -30.90 13.30 -19.74
CA GLY A 409 -30.46 12.20 -20.59
C GLY A 409 -28.97 12.25 -20.92
N GLY A 410 -28.14 12.84 -20.04
CA GLY A 410 -26.69 12.93 -20.19
C GLY A 410 -25.95 11.84 -19.41
N LYS A 411 -24.62 11.87 -19.48
CA LYS A 411 -23.71 10.96 -18.78
C LYS A 411 -22.87 11.70 -17.76
N VAL A 412 -22.52 11.01 -16.67
CA VAL A 412 -21.65 11.56 -15.62
C VAL A 412 -20.27 10.92 -15.75
N LEU A 413 -19.26 11.73 -16.10
CA LEU A 413 -17.87 11.30 -16.18
C LEU A 413 -17.13 11.71 -14.90
N ILE A 414 -16.57 10.74 -14.18
CA ILE A 414 -15.85 10.93 -12.93
C ILE A 414 -14.40 10.44 -13.12
N PRO A 415 -13.41 11.35 -13.26
CA PRO A 415 -12.02 10.96 -13.26
C PRO A 415 -11.61 10.52 -11.85
N ALA A 416 -11.05 9.32 -11.73
CA ALA A 416 -10.57 8.76 -10.47
C ALA A 416 -9.23 8.03 -10.65
N PHE A 417 -8.45 7.89 -9.57
CA PHE A 417 -7.31 6.97 -9.57
C PHE A 417 -7.80 5.53 -9.52
N ALA A 418 -6.96 4.58 -9.97
CA ALA A 418 -7.31 3.16 -9.96
C ALA A 418 -7.66 2.68 -8.55
N VAL A 419 -6.90 3.14 -7.55
CA VAL A 419 -7.07 2.80 -6.13
C VAL A 419 -7.34 4.04 -5.28
N GLY A 420 -8.29 3.90 -4.34
CA GLY A 420 -8.68 4.91 -3.36
C GLY A 420 -10.03 5.52 -3.71
N ARG A 421 -10.02 6.62 -4.47
CA ARG A 421 -11.23 7.39 -4.79
C ARG A 421 -12.28 6.59 -5.55
N SER A 422 -11.87 5.78 -6.52
CA SER A 422 -12.79 4.99 -7.33
C SER A 422 -13.65 4.07 -6.46
N GLN A 423 -13.03 3.32 -5.55
CA GLN A 423 -13.75 2.43 -4.64
C GLN A 423 -14.66 3.18 -3.66
N GLU A 424 -14.24 4.36 -3.17
CA GLU A 424 -15.06 5.18 -2.27
C GLU A 424 -16.34 5.63 -2.99
N ILE A 425 -16.22 6.10 -4.24
CA ILE A 425 -17.36 6.51 -5.05
C ILE A 425 -18.23 5.31 -5.42
N MET A 426 -17.67 4.14 -5.70
CA MET A 426 -18.45 2.92 -5.93
C MET A 426 -19.37 2.61 -4.74
N LEU A 427 -18.89 2.72 -3.50
CA LEU A 427 -19.73 2.51 -2.31
C LEU A 427 -20.88 3.52 -2.21
N VAL A 428 -20.60 4.80 -2.49
CA VAL A 428 -21.62 5.87 -2.49
C VAL A 428 -22.68 5.61 -3.56
N LEU A 429 -22.26 5.22 -4.77
CA LEU A 429 -23.16 4.95 -5.89
C LEU A 429 -24.04 3.71 -5.62
N GLU A 430 -23.43 2.61 -5.15
CA GLU A 430 -24.15 1.39 -4.78
C GLU A 430 -25.23 1.69 -3.75
N GLU A 431 -24.87 2.37 -2.65
CA GLU A 431 -25.84 2.71 -1.61
C GLU A 431 -26.93 3.66 -2.13
N ALA A 432 -26.57 4.65 -2.95
CA ALA A 432 -27.53 5.60 -3.51
C ALA A 432 -28.54 4.93 -4.46
N MET A 433 -28.10 3.96 -5.27
CA MET A 433 -28.99 3.17 -6.14
C MET A 433 -29.85 2.20 -5.32
N ARG A 434 -29.24 1.44 -4.41
CA ARG A 434 -29.95 0.48 -3.54
C ARG A 434 -31.00 1.15 -2.65
N SER A 435 -30.74 2.38 -2.19
CA SER A 435 -31.70 3.17 -1.41
C SER A 435 -32.68 4.01 -2.24
N GLY A 436 -32.55 4.00 -3.57
CA GLY A 436 -33.42 4.75 -4.49
C GLY A 436 -33.24 6.27 -4.47
N LYS A 437 -32.09 6.76 -3.97
CA LYS A 437 -31.73 8.20 -4.02
C LYS A 437 -31.31 8.65 -5.42
N ILE A 438 -30.77 7.73 -6.21
CA ILE A 438 -30.56 7.89 -7.66
C ILE A 438 -31.21 6.71 -8.40
N PRO A 439 -31.61 6.88 -9.67
CA PRO A 439 -32.07 5.77 -10.51
C PRO A 439 -30.98 4.71 -10.67
N SER A 440 -31.36 3.43 -10.70
CA SER A 440 -30.43 2.36 -11.11
C SER A 440 -30.09 2.54 -12.59
N MET A 441 -28.79 2.57 -12.89
CA MET A 441 -28.24 2.76 -14.23
C MET A 441 -26.83 2.14 -14.30
N PRO A 442 -26.31 1.83 -15.50
CA PRO A 442 -24.96 1.29 -15.63
C PRO A 442 -23.90 2.24 -15.07
N VAL A 443 -22.96 1.67 -14.32
CA VAL A 443 -21.73 2.32 -13.86
C VAL A 443 -20.54 1.63 -14.53
N HIS A 444 -19.92 2.29 -15.49
CA HIS A 444 -18.79 1.77 -16.25
C HIS A 444 -17.48 2.10 -15.56
N LEU A 445 -16.65 1.07 -15.35
CA LEU A 445 -15.34 1.15 -14.71
C LEU A 445 -14.27 0.90 -15.77
N ASP A 446 -13.45 1.90 -16.06
CA ASP A 446 -12.39 1.83 -17.08
C ASP A 446 -11.01 2.12 -16.49
N GLY A 447 -9.98 1.58 -17.15
CA GLY A 447 -8.63 1.49 -16.62
C GLY A 447 -8.51 0.44 -15.52
N MET A 448 -7.52 0.61 -14.64
CA MET A 448 -7.20 -0.38 -13.61
C MET A 448 -8.15 -0.38 -12.39
N ILE A 449 -9.33 0.25 -12.47
CA ILE A 449 -10.26 0.36 -11.35
C ILE A 449 -10.81 -1.00 -10.94
N TRP A 450 -11.26 -1.82 -11.89
CA TRP A 450 -11.83 -3.14 -11.60
C TRP A 450 -10.79 -4.08 -10.96
N GLU A 451 -9.60 -4.16 -11.56
CA GLU A 451 -8.50 -4.97 -11.03
C GLU A 451 -8.06 -4.48 -9.64
N ALA A 452 -7.98 -3.16 -9.41
CA ALA A 452 -7.72 -2.62 -8.08
C ALA A 452 -8.83 -2.97 -7.08
N THR A 453 -10.10 -2.93 -7.48
CA THR A 453 -11.23 -3.37 -6.64
C THR A 453 -11.15 -4.86 -6.31
N ALA A 454 -10.74 -5.72 -7.26
CA ALA A 454 -10.49 -7.13 -6.99
C ALA A 454 -9.45 -7.33 -5.88
N ILE A 455 -8.37 -6.53 -5.88
CA ILE A 455 -7.38 -6.51 -4.80
C ILE A 455 -8.00 -6.11 -3.45
N HIS A 456 -8.92 -5.12 -3.41
CA HIS A 456 -9.62 -4.77 -2.16
C HIS A 456 -10.40 -5.95 -1.59
N THR A 457 -11.07 -6.73 -2.45
CA THR A 457 -11.81 -7.92 -2.00
C THR A 457 -10.90 -9.07 -1.54
N THR A 458 -9.61 -9.03 -1.91
CA THR A 458 -8.59 -9.97 -1.45
C THR A 458 -8.10 -9.65 -0.04
N TYR A 459 -8.07 -8.35 0.32
CA TYR A 459 -7.55 -7.85 1.61
C TYR A 459 -8.59 -7.14 2.51
N PRO A 460 -9.71 -7.81 2.83
CA PRO A 460 -10.80 -7.22 3.61
C PRO A 460 -10.42 -6.83 5.05
N GLU A 461 -9.40 -7.45 5.64
CA GLU A 461 -8.85 -7.08 6.95
C GLU A 461 -8.20 -5.68 6.99
N TYR A 462 -7.90 -5.10 5.83
CA TYR A 462 -7.43 -3.72 5.68
C TYR A 462 -8.57 -2.72 5.38
N LEU A 463 -9.82 -3.19 5.29
CA LEU A 463 -11.00 -2.34 5.14
C LEU A 463 -11.58 -1.96 6.51
N ARG A 464 -12.42 -0.92 6.51
CA ARG A 464 -13.21 -0.48 7.67
C ARG A 464 -14.03 -1.65 8.23
N ASP A 465 -14.15 -1.69 9.56
CA ASP A 465 -14.80 -2.79 10.28
C ASP A 465 -16.21 -3.09 9.74
N ASP A 466 -17.04 -2.06 9.52
CA ASP A 466 -18.41 -2.23 9.01
C ASP A 466 -18.45 -2.84 7.60
N LEU A 467 -17.55 -2.42 6.71
CA LEU A 467 -17.48 -2.93 5.33
C LEU A 467 -16.91 -4.35 5.31
N ARG A 468 -15.89 -4.59 6.11
CA ARG A 468 -15.30 -5.91 6.31
C ARG A 468 -16.37 -6.90 6.80
N ASP A 469 -17.19 -6.50 7.77
CA ASP A 469 -18.22 -7.36 8.33
C ASP A 469 -19.34 -7.64 7.31
N ARG A 470 -19.75 -6.65 6.49
CA ARG A 470 -20.67 -6.88 5.35
C ARG A 470 -20.11 -7.91 4.36
N ILE A 471 -18.83 -7.79 4.01
CA ILE A 471 -18.14 -8.72 3.11
C ILE A 471 -17.97 -10.11 3.75
N PHE A 472 -17.72 -10.21 5.06
CA PHE A 472 -17.44 -11.47 5.76
C PHE A 472 -18.65 -12.24 6.26
N HIS A 473 -19.68 -11.54 6.71
CA HIS A 473 -20.73 -12.13 7.53
C HIS A 473 -22.10 -12.09 6.85
N GLU A 474 -22.32 -11.12 5.97
CA GLU A 474 -23.62 -10.89 5.35
C GLU A 474 -23.69 -11.36 3.89
N ASP A 475 -22.54 -11.70 3.27
CA ASP A 475 -22.41 -12.05 1.85
C ASP A 475 -22.95 -10.94 0.92
N GLU A 476 -22.95 -9.70 1.43
CA GLU A 476 -23.39 -8.48 0.75
C GLU A 476 -22.17 -7.64 0.38
N ASN A 477 -21.38 -8.11 -0.58
CA ASN A 477 -20.23 -7.37 -1.08
C ASN A 477 -20.71 -6.26 -2.05
N PRO A 478 -20.59 -4.97 -1.69
CA PRO A 478 -21.08 -3.88 -2.54
C PRO A 478 -20.35 -3.79 -3.88
N PHE A 479 -19.10 -4.28 -3.96
CA PHE A 479 -18.33 -4.27 -5.21
C PHE A 479 -18.83 -5.28 -6.25
N LEU A 480 -19.76 -6.16 -5.88
CA LEU A 480 -20.40 -7.15 -6.76
C LEU A 480 -21.78 -6.70 -7.26
N ALA A 481 -22.16 -5.43 -7.06
CA ALA A 481 -23.44 -4.91 -7.55
C ALA A 481 -23.55 -5.04 -9.08
N ASP A 482 -24.72 -5.47 -9.57
CA ASP A 482 -25.00 -5.72 -10.99
C ASP A 482 -24.84 -4.45 -11.86
N GLU A 483 -24.90 -3.27 -11.24
CA GLU A 483 -24.69 -2.00 -11.93
C GLU A 483 -23.24 -1.73 -12.34
N PHE A 484 -22.25 -2.40 -11.74
CA PHE A 484 -20.83 -2.19 -12.07
C PHE A 484 -20.41 -3.02 -13.28
N ASN A 485 -19.94 -2.33 -14.33
CA ASN A 485 -19.57 -2.93 -15.60
C ASN A 485 -18.11 -2.59 -15.95
N HIS A 486 -17.27 -3.61 -16.15
CA HIS A 486 -15.88 -3.43 -16.55
C HIS A 486 -15.76 -3.16 -18.06
N ILE A 487 -14.94 -2.19 -18.46
CA ILE A 487 -14.65 -1.88 -19.87
C ILE A 487 -13.36 -2.60 -20.30
N ASP A 488 -13.49 -3.62 -21.15
CA ASP A 488 -12.38 -4.45 -21.65
C ASP A 488 -12.16 -4.32 -23.17
N GLY A 489 -13.20 -3.92 -23.91
CA GLY A 489 -13.24 -3.83 -25.38
C GLY A 489 -12.51 -2.61 -25.96
N GLY A 490 -11.89 -1.78 -25.11
CA GLY A 490 -11.11 -0.63 -25.55
C GLY A 490 -11.97 0.44 -26.22
N GLU A 491 -11.54 0.95 -27.37
CA GLU A 491 -12.19 2.12 -27.99
C GLU A 491 -13.58 1.83 -28.55
N ASP A 492 -13.80 0.63 -29.09
CA ASP A 492 -15.09 0.25 -29.67
C ASP A 492 -16.19 0.19 -28.59
N GLU A 493 -15.89 -0.44 -27.44
CA GLU A 493 -16.82 -0.49 -26.31
C GLU A 493 -17.06 0.90 -25.70
N ARG A 494 -16.03 1.75 -25.61
CA ARG A 494 -16.21 3.14 -25.16
C ARG A 494 -17.16 3.93 -26.05
N GLN A 495 -17.07 3.73 -27.36
CA GLN A 495 -17.98 4.36 -28.33
C GLN A 495 -19.41 3.84 -28.15
N ASP A 496 -19.59 2.51 -28.05
CA ASP A 496 -20.90 1.90 -27.83
C ASP A 496 -21.57 2.44 -26.55
N VAL A 497 -20.81 2.51 -25.44
CA VAL A 497 -21.27 3.09 -24.18
C VAL A 497 -21.61 4.58 -24.35
N ALA A 498 -20.78 5.35 -25.05
CA ALA A 498 -21.00 6.77 -25.29
C ALA A 498 -22.27 7.05 -26.12
N ASP A 499 -22.62 6.15 -27.04
CA ASP A 499 -23.81 6.25 -27.89
C ASP A 499 -25.10 5.70 -27.25
N ASP A 500 -24.99 4.96 -26.13
CA ASP A 500 -26.12 4.42 -25.39
C ASP A 500 -26.80 5.45 -24.44
N GLY A 501 -27.69 5.00 -23.57
CA GLY A 501 -28.43 5.80 -22.60
C GLY A 501 -27.60 6.48 -21.50
N PRO A 502 -28.29 7.06 -20.49
CA PRO A 502 -27.64 7.65 -19.32
C PRO A 502 -26.84 6.60 -18.54
N ALA A 503 -25.61 6.97 -18.17
CA ALA A 503 -24.70 6.12 -17.41
C ALA A 503 -23.74 6.98 -16.59
N ILE A 504 -23.10 6.34 -15.61
CA ILE A 504 -21.97 6.91 -14.86
C ILE A 504 -20.70 6.20 -15.33
N ILE A 505 -19.63 6.96 -15.52
CA ILE A 505 -18.34 6.45 -15.99
C ILE A 505 -17.26 6.87 -15.01
N LEU A 506 -16.61 5.90 -14.39
CA LEU A 506 -15.42 6.07 -13.56
C LEU A 506 -14.21 5.63 -14.38
N SER A 507 -13.26 6.54 -14.62
CA SER A 507 -12.11 6.26 -15.48
C SER A 507 -10.82 6.86 -14.93
N THR A 508 -9.72 6.15 -15.16
CA THR A 508 -8.36 6.67 -14.91
C THR A 508 -7.88 7.59 -16.04
N SER A 509 -6.98 8.56 -15.79
CA SER A 509 -6.41 8.93 -14.49
C SER A 509 -7.19 10.06 -13.80
N GLY A 510 -7.18 10.07 -12.46
CA GLY A 510 -7.96 10.99 -11.62
C GLY A 510 -7.62 12.47 -11.77
N MET A 511 -6.48 12.81 -12.39
CA MET A 511 -6.07 14.18 -12.68
C MET A 511 -6.02 14.51 -14.18
N VAL A 512 -6.62 13.65 -15.01
CA VAL A 512 -6.71 13.83 -16.47
C VAL A 512 -5.33 13.97 -17.13
N THR A 513 -4.33 13.26 -16.63
CA THR A 513 -2.95 13.36 -17.13
C THR A 513 -2.69 12.49 -18.34
N GLY A 514 -3.52 11.47 -18.56
CA GLY A 514 -3.37 10.46 -19.60
C GLY A 514 -4.32 9.29 -19.37
N GLY A 515 -4.20 8.24 -20.19
CA GLY A 515 -5.01 7.03 -20.06
C GLY A 515 -6.44 7.15 -20.64
N PRO A 516 -7.37 6.26 -20.24
CA PRO A 516 -8.69 6.12 -20.86
C PRO A 516 -9.57 7.35 -20.73
N ILE A 517 -9.41 8.18 -19.69
CA ILE A 517 -10.16 9.43 -19.50
C ILE A 517 -10.04 10.38 -20.71
N MET A 518 -8.89 10.36 -21.41
CA MET A 518 -8.70 11.17 -22.62
C MET A 518 -9.55 10.67 -23.78
N SER A 519 -9.88 9.38 -23.83
CA SER A 519 -10.84 8.83 -24.79
C SER A 519 -12.27 9.23 -24.44
N TRP A 520 -12.67 9.09 -23.17
CA TRP A 520 -13.98 9.52 -22.71
C TRP A 520 -14.26 11.00 -22.96
N LEU A 521 -13.27 11.87 -22.77
CA LEU A 521 -13.41 13.29 -23.09
C LEU A 521 -13.66 13.52 -24.59
N ARG A 522 -13.07 12.71 -25.50
CA ARG A 522 -13.36 12.83 -26.95
C ARG A 522 -14.79 12.42 -27.29
N HIS A 523 -15.29 11.36 -26.66
CA HIS A 523 -16.63 10.83 -26.92
C HIS A 523 -17.74 11.65 -26.29
N ILE A 524 -17.56 12.06 -25.03
CA ILE A 524 -18.63 12.63 -24.20
C ILE A 524 -18.43 14.14 -23.99
N GLY A 525 -17.20 14.64 -24.07
CA GLY A 525 -16.89 16.07 -23.89
C GLY A 525 -17.72 17.03 -24.75
N PRO A 526 -18.03 16.72 -26.02
CA PRO A 526 -18.88 17.55 -26.87
C PRO A 526 -20.38 17.53 -26.53
N ASP A 527 -20.86 16.67 -25.63
CA ASP A 527 -22.28 16.58 -25.26
C ASP A 527 -22.63 17.56 -24.13
N PRO A 528 -23.45 18.60 -24.39
CA PRO A 528 -23.84 19.58 -23.38
C PRO A 528 -24.82 19.06 -22.32
N LYS A 529 -25.35 17.84 -22.48
CA LYS A 529 -26.21 17.21 -21.46
C LYS A 529 -25.39 16.48 -20.39
N SER A 530 -24.18 16.10 -20.73
CA SER A 530 -23.27 15.34 -19.88
C SER A 530 -22.51 16.26 -18.92
N ARG A 531 -21.91 15.69 -17.88
CA ARG A 531 -21.14 16.42 -16.87
C ARG A 531 -19.84 15.71 -16.49
N LEU A 532 -18.79 16.51 -16.31
CA LEU A 532 -17.50 16.07 -15.77
C LEU A 532 -17.46 16.46 -14.30
N VAL A 533 -17.29 15.49 -13.40
CA VAL A 533 -17.38 15.73 -11.95
C VAL A 533 -16.05 15.38 -11.28
N PHE A 534 -15.31 16.40 -10.84
CA PHE A 534 -14.10 16.20 -10.07
C PHE A 534 -14.43 15.90 -8.60
N VAL A 535 -13.92 14.76 -8.10
CA VAL A 535 -14.17 14.24 -6.74
C VAL A 535 -12.91 14.18 -5.86
N GLY A 536 -11.85 14.88 -6.25
CA GLY A 536 -10.57 14.84 -5.55
C GLY A 536 -9.62 15.95 -5.97
N TYR A 537 -8.52 16.07 -5.23
CA TYR A 537 -7.49 17.07 -5.47
C TYR A 537 -6.96 17.02 -6.91
N GLN A 538 -6.74 18.19 -7.50
CA GLN A 538 -6.16 18.33 -8.83
C GLN A 538 -4.84 19.08 -8.70
N ALA A 539 -3.72 18.35 -8.84
CA ALA A 539 -2.40 18.93 -8.65
C ALA A 539 -2.10 20.04 -9.67
N GLN A 540 -1.35 21.05 -9.25
CA GLN A 540 -0.91 22.13 -10.13
C GLN A 540 -0.10 21.58 -11.31
N GLY A 541 -0.37 22.10 -12.51
CA GLY A 541 0.28 21.67 -13.74
C GLY A 541 -0.49 20.60 -14.52
N THR A 542 -1.42 19.88 -13.88
CA THR A 542 -2.25 18.84 -14.53
C THR A 542 -3.32 19.45 -15.45
N LEU A 543 -3.79 18.67 -16.43
CA LEU A 543 -4.90 19.09 -17.30
C LEU A 543 -6.21 19.16 -16.51
N GLY A 544 -6.45 18.24 -15.58
CA GLY A 544 -7.62 18.28 -14.69
C GLY A 544 -7.73 19.59 -13.92
N ARG A 545 -6.61 20.10 -13.37
CA ARG A 545 -6.58 21.41 -12.70
C ARG A 545 -6.91 22.58 -13.66
N ARG A 546 -6.52 22.49 -14.92
CA ARG A 546 -6.86 23.54 -15.92
C ARG A 546 -8.33 23.51 -16.29
N ILE A 547 -8.90 22.32 -16.50
CA ILE A 547 -10.34 22.14 -16.78
C ILE A 547 -11.17 22.63 -15.60
N GLN A 548 -10.79 22.25 -14.37
CA GLN A 548 -11.45 22.71 -13.15
C GLN A 548 -11.45 24.25 -13.01
N ASN A 549 -10.45 24.95 -13.56
CA ASN A 549 -10.37 26.41 -13.58
C ASN A 549 -11.13 27.06 -14.77
N GLY A 550 -11.93 26.28 -15.50
CA GLY A 550 -12.77 26.75 -16.60
C GLY A 550 -12.13 26.69 -17.98
N TRP A 551 -11.02 25.96 -18.15
CA TRP A 551 -10.46 25.74 -19.48
C TRP A 551 -11.25 24.67 -20.24
N ASP A 552 -11.84 25.05 -21.37
CA ASP A 552 -12.76 24.24 -22.16
C ASP A 552 -12.17 23.78 -23.51
N GLU A 553 -10.91 24.14 -23.81
CA GLU A 553 -10.19 23.70 -25.01
C GLU A 553 -9.03 22.78 -24.63
N ILE A 554 -9.16 21.48 -24.93
CA ILE A 554 -8.12 20.48 -24.66
C ILE A 554 -7.26 20.24 -25.92
N PRO A 555 -5.93 20.34 -25.83
CA PRO A 555 -5.05 19.91 -26.92
C PRO A 555 -5.13 18.38 -27.09
N VAL A 556 -5.41 17.90 -28.29
CA VAL A 556 -5.44 16.46 -28.60
C VAL A 556 -4.36 16.15 -29.63
N ASN A 557 -3.46 15.23 -29.26
CA ASN A 557 -2.47 14.68 -30.19
C ASN A 557 -3.08 13.44 -30.87
N ASP A 558 -3.62 13.63 -32.08
CA ASP A 558 -4.05 12.50 -32.92
C ASP A 558 -2.82 11.77 -33.47
N ARG A 559 -2.70 10.47 -33.15
CA ARG A 559 -1.68 9.60 -33.75
C ARG A 559 -1.83 9.47 -35.26
N ASP A 560 -3.06 9.61 -35.78
CA ASP A 560 -3.36 9.49 -37.21
C ASP A 560 -3.22 10.82 -37.99
N ASN A 561 -2.97 11.94 -37.31
CA ASN A 561 -2.79 13.26 -37.93
C ASN A 561 -1.51 13.96 -37.45
N VAL A 562 -0.37 13.34 -37.77
CA VAL A 562 0.95 13.96 -37.56
C VAL A 562 1.03 15.28 -38.36
N GLY A 563 0.94 16.43 -37.65
CA GLY A 563 1.17 17.76 -38.21
C GLY A 563 0.05 18.80 -38.05
N ARG A 564 -1.09 18.45 -37.44
CA ARG A 564 -2.12 19.44 -37.05
C ARG A 564 -2.46 19.28 -35.57
N SER A 565 -2.21 20.33 -34.78
CA SER A 565 -2.75 20.43 -33.42
C SER A 565 -4.27 20.53 -33.53
N ASN A 566 -4.98 19.46 -33.18
CA ASN A 566 -6.43 19.48 -33.03
C ASN A 566 -6.76 19.88 -31.58
N THR A 567 -7.80 20.69 -31.40
CA THR A 567 -8.34 21.03 -30.09
C THR A 567 -9.72 20.38 -29.95
N LEU A 568 -9.96 19.76 -28.80
CA LEU A 568 -11.27 19.26 -28.39
C LEU A 568 -11.95 20.34 -27.56
N GLN A 569 -13.14 20.76 -27.98
CA GLN A 569 -13.96 21.70 -27.22
C GLN A 569 -14.89 20.92 -26.27
N LEU A 570 -14.76 21.16 -24.97
CA LEU A 570 -15.69 20.66 -23.96
C LEU A 570 -16.95 21.53 -23.96
N LYS A 571 -18.11 20.89 -24.15
CA LYS A 571 -19.43 21.53 -24.03
C LYS A 571 -20.23 21.03 -22.83
N MET A 572 -19.79 19.91 -22.24
CA MET A 572 -20.32 19.37 -21.00
C MET A 572 -20.11 20.33 -19.81
N ASP A 573 -21.02 20.31 -18.83
CA ASP A 573 -20.80 21.09 -17.60
C ASP A 573 -19.65 20.47 -16.79
N VAL A 574 -18.88 21.30 -16.08
CA VAL A 574 -17.83 20.86 -15.17
C VAL A 574 -18.23 21.21 -13.75
N GLU A 575 -18.33 20.20 -12.89
CA GLU A 575 -18.64 20.34 -11.47
C GLU A 575 -17.48 19.84 -10.61
N THR A 576 -17.36 20.39 -9.41
CA THR A 576 -16.43 19.87 -8.39
C THR A 576 -17.24 19.53 -7.16
N VAL A 577 -17.11 18.28 -6.71
CA VAL A 577 -17.67 17.80 -5.44
C VAL A 577 -16.47 17.42 -4.57
N ASP A 578 -16.09 18.33 -3.68
CA ASP A 578 -15.05 18.08 -2.69
C ASP A 578 -15.58 17.20 -1.54
N GLY A 579 -14.76 16.84 -0.55
CA GLY A 579 -15.20 16.02 0.60
C GLY A 579 -15.10 14.51 0.43
N PHE A 580 -14.64 14.05 -0.73
CA PHE A 580 -14.26 12.64 -0.87
C PHE A 580 -12.77 12.42 -0.60
N SER A 581 -11.89 13.43 -0.76
CA SER A 581 -10.41 13.29 -0.80
C SER A 581 -9.83 12.22 0.14
N GLY A 582 -8.82 11.46 -0.32
CA GLY A 582 -8.14 10.48 0.52
C GLY A 582 -7.19 11.14 1.52
N HIS A 583 -7.01 12.46 1.40
CA HIS A 583 -6.18 13.24 2.30
C HIS A 583 -7.03 13.96 3.33
N ALA A 584 -6.53 13.99 4.56
CA ALA A 584 -7.04 14.82 5.62
C ALA A 584 -7.03 16.28 5.16
N ASP A 585 -8.17 16.94 5.36
CA ASP A 585 -8.27 18.37 5.11
C ASP A 585 -7.47 19.17 6.17
N ARG A 586 -7.55 20.50 6.07
CA ARG A 586 -6.86 21.38 7.01
C ARG A 586 -7.21 21.08 8.48
N ALA A 587 -8.48 20.81 8.79
CA ALA A 587 -8.92 20.52 10.14
C ALA A 587 -8.43 19.13 10.59
N GLY A 588 -8.52 18.12 9.72
CA GLY A 588 -8.03 16.77 9.95
C GLY A 588 -6.53 16.73 10.24
N LEU A 589 -5.71 17.45 9.46
CA LEU A 589 -4.26 17.55 9.69
C LEU A 589 -3.92 18.20 11.04
N GLU A 590 -4.59 19.31 11.39
CA GLU A 590 -4.40 19.95 12.70
C GLU A 590 -4.88 19.04 13.85
N ASN A 591 -6.00 18.34 13.66
CA ASN A 591 -6.56 17.45 14.68
C ASN A 591 -5.69 16.21 14.90
N PHE A 592 -5.14 15.63 13.83
CA PHE A 592 -4.19 14.52 13.89
C PHE A 592 -3.01 14.86 14.80
N VAL A 593 -2.41 16.04 14.62
CA VAL A 593 -1.28 16.50 15.46
C VAL A 593 -1.71 16.85 16.88
N LYS A 594 -2.87 17.50 17.03
CA LYS A 594 -3.40 17.96 18.33
C LYS A 594 -3.71 16.80 19.27
N THR A 595 -4.24 15.71 18.74
CA THR A 595 -4.69 14.54 19.51
C THR A 595 -3.64 13.43 19.56
N MET A 596 -2.55 13.55 18.80
CA MET A 596 -1.45 12.59 18.79
C MET A 596 -0.89 12.35 20.20
N ASN A 597 -0.71 11.08 20.54
CA ASN A 597 -0.20 10.65 21.83
C ASN A 597 1.01 9.70 21.64
N PRO A 598 2.19 10.00 22.24
CA PRO A 598 2.52 11.28 22.83
C PRO A 598 2.61 12.36 21.74
N ARG A 599 2.48 13.61 22.17
CA ARG A 599 2.61 14.74 21.27
C ARG A 599 4.07 14.91 20.81
N PRO A 600 4.34 15.05 19.50
CA PRO A 600 5.71 15.14 19.01
C PRO A 600 6.34 16.49 19.38
N GLU A 601 7.66 16.50 19.57
CA GLU A 601 8.42 17.72 19.86
C GLU A 601 8.62 18.58 18.61
N LYS A 602 8.74 17.92 17.44
CA LYS A 602 9.02 18.53 16.15
C LYS A 602 8.09 17.97 15.07
N VAL A 603 7.67 18.82 14.14
CA VAL A 603 6.92 18.41 12.94
C VAL A 603 7.60 18.95 11.69
N LEU A 604 7.89 18.08 10.71
CA LEU A 604 8.28 18.48 9.36
C LEU A 604 7.05 18.38 8.46
N CYS A 605 6.57 19.51 7.97
CA CYS A 605 5.46 19.58 7.02
C CYS A 605 6.01 19.36 5.60
N VAL A 606 5.56 18.32 4.91
CA VAL A 606 5.99 17.91 3.57
C VAL A 606 4.76 17.63 2.69
N HIS A 607 4.91 17.09 1.49
CA HIS A 607 3.83 16.62 0.63
C HIS A 607 2.67 17.62 0.49
N GLY A 608 2.97 18.76 -0.10
CA GLY A 608 2.03 19.87 -0.25
C GLY A 608 2.71 21.01 -0.99
N ASP A 609 1.95 21.87 -1.65
CA ASP A 609 2.55 23.02 -2.31
C ASP A 609 3.27 23.95 -1.31
N GLU A 610 4.16 24.81 -1.80
CA GLU A 610 4.97 25.67 -0.94
C GLU A 610 4.13 26.49 0.04
N ARG A 611 2.93 26.93 -0.37
CA ARG A 611 2.05 27.72 0.47
C ARG A 611 1.38 26.84 1.53
N SER A 612 0.82 25.70 1.14
CA SER A 612 0.15 24.78 2.06
C SER A 612 1.08 24.28 3.16
N VAL A 613 2.32 23.90 2.80
CA VAL A 613 3.34 23.48 3.76
C VAL A 613 3.70 24.61 4.74
N GLN A 614 3.86 25.84 4.26
CA GLN A 614 4.18 27.00 5.11
C GLN A 614 3.01 27.39 6.02
N ASP A 615 1.80 27.40 5.48
CA ASP A 615 0.57 27.76 6.22
C ASP A 615 0.28 26.73 7.33
N LEU A 616 0.48 25.44 7.09
CA LEU A 616 0.33 24.40 8.12
C LEU A 616 1.42 24.51 9.19
N SER A 617 2.69 24.60 8.77
CA SER A 617 3.82 24.76 9.69
C SER A 617 3.62 25.98 10.61
N SER A 618 3.19 27.11 10.05
CA SER A 618 2.94 28.35 10.80
C SER A 618 1.84 28.19 11.83
N ALA A 619 0.72 27.56 11.48
CA ALA A 619 -0.37 27.36 12.42
C ALA A 619 -0.06 26.34 13.51
N LEU A 620 0.62 25.25 13.17
CA LEU A 620 1.15 24.29 14.16
C LEU A 620 2.14 24.96 15.14
N TYR A 621 2.88 25.96 14.69
CA TYR A 621 3.71 26.77 15.60
C TYR A 621 2.86 27.67 16.49
N HIS A 622 1.98 28.48 15.91
CA HIS A 622 1.25 29.54 16.62
C HIS A 622 0.13 29.03 17.53
N ASN A 623 -0.68 28.08 17.05
CA ASN A 623 -1.87 27.60 17.77
C ASN A 623 -1.50 26.57 18.85
N TYR A 624 -0.37 25.91 18.67
CA TYR A 624 -0.04 24.67 19.35
C TYR A 624 1.34 24.73 20.04
N ASN A 625 2.13 25.79 19.84
CA ASN A 625 3.46 25.98 20.43
C ASN A 625 4.43 24.81 20.15
N MET A 626 4.37 24.29 18.92
CA MET A 626 5.21 23.17 18.45
C MET A 626 6.34 23.67 17.58
N ARG A 627 7.50 23.03 17.62
CA ARG A 627 8.59 23.34 16.69
C ARG A 627 8.26 22.72 15.34
N THR A 628 8.08 23.54 14.33
CA THR A 628 7.68 23.09 12.99
C THR A 628 8.69 23.52 11.95
N PHE A 629 8.82 22.73 10.89
CA PHE A 629 9.72 22.99 9.79
C PHE A 629 8.99 22.77 8.47
N ALA A 630 9.22 23.66 7.52
CA ALA A 630 8.80 23.55 6.12
C ALA A 630 10.07 23.33 5.27
N PRO A 631 10.63 22.10 5.26
CA PRO A 631 11.90 21.82 4.60
C PRO A 631 11.86 22.16 3.11
N LYS A 632 13.05 22.34 2.52
CA LYS A 632 13.25 22.27 1.07
C LYS A 632 13.87 20.93 0.71
N ASN A 633 13.75 20.52 -0.56
CA ASN A 633 14.53 19.40 -1.08
C ASN A 633 16.03 19.66 -0.89
N LEU A 634 16.80 18.61 -0.61
CA LEU A 634 18.23 18.59 -0.31
C LEU A 634 18.64 19.20 1.05
N GLU A 635 17.68 19.51 1.92
CA GLU A 635 17.99 19.87 3.30
C GLU A 635 18.15 18.60 4.16
N THR A 636 18.99 18.70 5.20
CA THR A 636 19.18 17.64 6.18
C THR A 636 18.97 18.16 7.58
N PHE A 637 18.09 17.50 8.33
CA PHE A 637 17.73 17.85 9.69
C PHE A 637 18.36 16.83 10.63
N ARG A 638 19.20 17.30 11.55
CA ARG A 638 19.76 16.48 12.62
C ARG A 638 18.94 16.70 13.89
N PHE A 639 18.51 15.61 14.53
CA PHE A 639 17.65 15.69 15.71
C PHE A 639 18.36 15.42 17.02
N ARG A 640 19.43 14.63 16.99
CA ARG A 640 20.28 14.29 18.12
C ARG A 640 21.76 14.30 17.70
#